data_AF-A0A5Q0QN66-F1
#
_entry.id   AF-A0A5Q0QN66-F1
#
_cell.length_a   1.000
_cell.length_b   1.000
_cell.length_c   1.000
_cell.angle_alpha   90.00
_cell.angle_beta   90.00
_cell.angle_gamma   90.00
#
_symmetry.space_group_name_H-M   'P 1'
#
loop_
_entity.id
_entity.type
_entity.pdbx_description
1 polymer ?
#
loop_
_entity_poly.entity_id
_entity_poly.type
_entity_poly.pdbx_seq_one_letter_code
_entity_poly.pdbx_strand_id
1 'polypeptide(L)'
;MPGSANWTADRFYIPDTLANWPWPRAINPAYEECKAASAAWCEKYGAFSARAQKAFNLCDFNLLASLAYAGLPADVNRVGCDLMNLFFVVDEHTDAMDARSVQDWVDIVVDALHHPHTPRPAGEPKVGEIARTFWENGIKCMGPTAQRRFVETFTTYLQSVVTQAQDRDKHLFRDVDSYMEVRRDTIGAKPSFALLEHDMELPDDVFYHPLLEKLREWAIDMLILGNDLCSYNVEQSRGDDGHNIIRLAMLQENTNVHGALRFVSKMHDDLAEKFLSNYQGMPSFTPQIDAWVTRYIDGLGNWVRANDSWSFESWRYFKGDVLRVQAERWVELLPPAPKDELTSSIPPESRWIKPAVEPSRARPNNVGIVALDTYTPTSEDDFQTLAVKTVSSLLSKYNINPVSVGRLDICIERAADPYIIYALRDAFASAGNTDVEAIVSSSKSVVGLFNAINWVESSSWDGRYAIVFAGDLSSGVSAALVGPDAPIVVEPTRGTYLGDPIASTDEAQGSYIDSLFQSYSHYRKKHPQFSKTSGAPNGAHTPTTTNGSIKSNGFVSGDTNGHANGNGHVQTRSSTPSSSSSSTSSPSFDYMILHDRHGKIPTGAGSIYLGLASLITDIAPETLAGKSIGVFGFANSTSTFFGIRVAGDCSVICKQLQA
;
A
#
# COMPACT_ATOMS: atom_id res chain seq x y z
N MET A 1 30.04 -9.52 -20.10
CA MET A 1 30.16 -10.70 -19.21
C MET A 1 31.32 -11.57 -19.67
N PRO A 2 32.26 -11.95 -18.79
CA PRO A 2 33.27 -12.96 -19.10
C PRO A 2 32.58 -14.28 -19.51
N GLY A 3 33.15 -15.00 -20.48
CA GLY A 3 32.60 -16.29 -20.94
C GLY A 3 32.38 -17.27 -19.77
N SER A 4 31.43 -18.19 -19.92
CA SER A 4 30.94 -19.11 -18.87
C SER A 4 31.99 -19.99 -18.16
N ALA A 5 33.27 -19.91 -18.54
CA ALA A 5 34.35 -20.75 -18.05
C ALA A 5 34.89 -20.39 -16.64
N ASN A 6 34.53 -19.24 -16.05
CA ASN A 6 35.15 -18.77 -14.79
C ASN A 6 34.24 -18.81 -13.54
N TRP A 7 33.01 -19.30 -13.66
CA TRP A 7 32.05 -19.37 -12.56
C TRP A 7 32.28 -20.64 -11.72
N THR A 8 32.72 -20.48 -10.47
CA THR A 8 32.79 -21.54 -9.46
C THR A 8 31.74 -21.25 -8.39
N ALA A 9 31.31 -22.27 -7.64
CA ALA A 9 30.26 -22.12 -6.62
C ALA A 9 30.61 -21.11 -5.50
N ASP A 10 31.90 -20.77 -5.38
CA ASP A 10 32.45 -19.98 -4.27
C ASP A 10 32.59 -18.48 -4.58
N ARG A 11 32.31 -18.03 -5.81
CA ARG A 11 32.42 -16.60 -6.19
C ARG A 11 31.47 -16.20 -7.32
N PHE A 12 31.12 -14.92 -7.39
CA PHE A 12 30.27 -14.38 -8.44
C PHE A 12 30.80 -13.04 -8.99
N TYR A 13 30.24 -12.59 -10.11
CA TYR A 13 30.63 -11.38 -10.83
C TYR A 13 29.49 -10.37 -10.78
N ILE A 14 29.76 -9.16 -10.31
CA ILE A 14 28.79 -8.06 -10.29
C ILE A 14 28.82 -7.35 -11.65
N PRO A 15 27.71 -7.29 -12.39
CA PRO A 15 27.66 -6.58 -13.66
C PRO A 15 27.90 -5.07 -13.48
N ASP A 16 28.64 -4.47 -14.42
CA ASP A 16 28.78 -3.01 -14.49
C ASP A 16 27.59 -2.40 -15.23
N THR A 17 26.46 -2.25 -14.52
CA THR A 17 25.18 -1.80 -15.09
C THR A 17 25.18 -0.31 -15.46
N LEU A 18 26.20 0.45 -15.04
CA LEU A 18 26.32 1.89 -15.31
C LEU A 18 27.48 2.24 -16.25
N ALA A 19 28.04 1.26 -16.97
CA ALA A 19 29.15 1.49 -17.90
C ALA A 19 28.84 2.56 -18.97
N ASN A 20 27.58 2.67 -19.40
CA ASN A 20 27.11 3.66 -20.38
C ASN A 20 26.25 4.77 -19.76
N TRP A 21 26.19 4.87 -18.43
CA TRP A 21 25.42 5.90 -17.75
C TRP A 21 26.12 7.27 -17.87
N PRO A 22 25.47 8.31 -18.43
CA PRO A 22 26.16 9.53 -18.85
C PRO A 22 26.55 10.47 -17.71
N TRP A 23 26.04 10.24 -16.49
CA TRP A 23 26.46 10.99 -15.30
C TRP A 23 27.80 10.47 -14.78
N PRO A 24 28.86 11.30 -14.75
CA PRO A 24 30.15 10.92 -14.18
C PRO A 24 30.09 11.01 -12.65
N ARG A 25 31.05 10.36 -11.98
CA ARG A 25 31.27 10.57 -10.55
C ARG A 25 31.58 12.05 -10.29
N ALA A 26 30.78 12.70 -9.46
CA ALA A 26 30.98 14.06 -8.95
C ALA A 26 30.91 14.06 -7.42
N ILE A 27 31.56 15.01 -6.76
CA ILE A 27 31.55 15.14 -5.29
C ILE A 27 31.40 16.60 -4.88
N ASN A 28 30.62 16.85 -3.84
CA ASN A 28 30.43 18.19 -3.28
C ASN A 28 31.77 18.71 -2.73
N PRO A 29 32.21 19.93 -3.08
CA PRO A 29 33.47 20.50 -2.59
C PRO A 29 33.54 20.62 -1.06
N ALA A 30 32.39 20.70 -0.38
CA ALA A 30 32.30 20.80 1.08
C ALA A 30 32.26 19.43 1.79
N TYR A 31 32.54 18.32 1.09
CA TYR A 31 32.46 16.97 1.64
C TYR A 31 33.19 16.79 2.97
N GLU A 32 34.47 17.16 3.05
CA GLU A 32 35.27 16.95 4.27
C GLU A 32 34.72 17.75 5.48
N GLU A 33 34.26 18.98 5.24
CA GLU A 33 33.65 19.82 6.26
C GLU A 33 32.30 19.25 6.72
N CYS A 34 31.43 18.91 5.76
CA CYS A 34 30.11 18.35 6.04
C CYS A 34 30.22 17.01 6.75
N LYS A 35 31.14 16.14 6.33
CA LYS A 35 31.42 14.85 6.96
C LYS A 35 31.87 15.01 8.40
N ALA A 36 32.84 15.88 8.67
CA ALA A 36 33.33 16.11 10.03
C ALA A 36 32.20 16.61 10.95
N ALA A 37 31.41 17.57 10.48
CA ALA A 37 30.28 18.11 11.24
C ALA A 37 29.16 17.08 11.47
N SER A 38 28.84 16.28 10.44
CA SER A 38 27.80 15.23 10.48
C SER A 38 28.15 14.08 11.38
N ALA A 39 29.37 13.56 11.26
CA ALA A 39 29.85 12.48 12.10
C ALA A 39 29.84 12.92 13.57
N ALA A 40 30.37 14.10 13.89
CA ALA A 40 30.35 14.64 15.25
C ALA A 40 28.92 14.87 15.77
N TRP A 41 28.00 15.34 14.93
CA TRP A 41 26.60 15.51 15.29
C TRP A 41 25.91 14.18 15.60
N CYS A 42 26.13 13.14 14.80
CA CYS A 42 25.50 11.83 15.00
C CYS A 42 26.09 11.12 16.23
N GLU A 43 27.43 11.12 16.36
CA GLU A 43 28.16 10.46 17.45
C GLU A 43 27.79 10.98 18.85
N LYS A 44 27.50 12.28 19.00
CA LYS A 44 27.21 12.88 20.30
C LYS A 44 25.99 12.26 21.00
N TYR A 45 25.09 11.60 20.26
CA TYR A 45 23.91 10.96 20.81
C TYR A 45 24.18 9.57 21.39
N GLY A 46 25.33 8.97 21.06
CA GLY A 46 25.70 7.64 21.54
C GLY A 46 24.74 6.55 21.10
N ALA A 47 24.26 6.60 19.84
CA ALA A 47 23.27 5.66 19.32
C ALA A 47 23.81 4.23 19.17
N PHE A 48 25.14 4.04 19.17
CA PHE A 48 25.78 2.76 18.89
C PHE A 48 26.78 2.36 19.97
N SER A 49 27.06 1.05 20.08
CA SER A 49 28.24 0.55 20.79
C SER A 49 29.52 1.03 20.10
N ALA A 50 30.66 1.10 20.81
CA ALA A 50 31.93 1.54 20.22
C ALA A 50 32.35 0.73 18.97
N ARG A 51 32.05 -0.58 18.94
CA ARG A 51 32.31 -1.44 17.78
C ARG A 51 31.39 -1.10 16.61
N ALA A 52 30.10 -0.94 16.87
CA ALA A 52 29.12 -0.58 15.84
C ALA A 52 29.40 0.83 15.30
N GLN A 53 29.73 1.81 16.15
CA GLN A 53 30.12 3.15 15.73
C GLN A 53 31.34 3.13 14.79
N LYS A 54 32.36 2.32 15.10
CA LYS A 54 33.53 2.18 14.22
C LYS A 54 33.14 1.61 12.85
N ALA A 55 32.27 0.60 12.80
CA ALA A 55 31.79 0.02 11.55
C ALA A 55 30.92 1.02 10.75
N PHE A 56 30.05 1.75 11.44
CA PHE A 56 29.21 2.81 10.90
C PHE A 56 30.06 3.91 10.25
N ASN A 57 31.11 4.38 10.93
CA ASN A 57 32.01 5.42 10.40
C ASN A 57 32.78 4.97 9.15
N LEU A 58 33.12 3.69 9.04
CA LEU A 58 33.79 3.12 7.87
C LEU A 58 32.85 3.03 6.65
N CYS A 59 31.53 2.98 6.85
CA CYS A 59 30.56 3.03 5.76
C CYS A 59 30.47 4.40 5.10
N ASP A 60 30.90 5.47 5.79
CA ASP A 60 31.01 6.82 5.25
C ASP A 60 29.76 7.32 4.51
N PHE A 61 28.62 7.34 5.20
CA PHE A 61 27.34 7.79 4.63
C PHE A 61 27.34 9.26 4.21
N ASN A 62 28.28 10.04 4.75
CA ASN A 62 28.51 11.43 4.33
C ASN A 62 29.09 11.52 2.92
N LEU A 63 29.87 10.52 2.50
CA LEU A 63 30.37 10.40 1.13
C LEU A 63 29.21 10.17 0.16
N LEU A 64 28.25 9.28 0.48
CA LEU A 64 27.07 9.06 -0.33
C LEU A 64 26.29 10.36 -0.56
N ALA A 65 25.98 11.08 0.52
CA ALA A 65 25.31 12.38 0.43
C ALA A 65 26.10 13.37 -0.45
N SER A 66 27.42 13.46 -0.26
CA SER A 66 28.25 14.41 -0.99
C SER A 66 28.47 14.04 -2.46
N LEU A 67 28.37 12.76 -2.81
CA LEU A 67 28.34 12.31 -4.20
C LEU A 67 26.97 12.66 -4.84
N ALA A 68 25.88 12.42 -4.11
CA ALA A 68 24.51 12.62 -4.61
C ALA A 68 24.12 14.10 -4.75
N TYR A 69 24.59 14.95 -3.83
CA TYR A 69 24.34 16.38 -3.79
C TYR A 69 25.57 17.18 -4.25
N ALA A 70 26.34 16.64 -5.20
CA ALA A 70 27.59 17.22 -5.66
C ALA A 70 27.47 18.67 -6.18
N GLY A 71 26.31 19.01 -6.76
CA GLY A 71 26.01 20.35 -7.28
C GLY A 71 25.26 21.28 -6.33
N LEU A 72 24.93 20.84 -5.10
CA LEU A 72 24.12 21.64 -4.17
C LEU A 72 25.00 22.49 -3.22
N PRO A 73 24.45 23.56 -2.63
CA PRO A 73 25.12 24.35 -1.60
C PRO A 73 25.58 23.52 -0.39
N ALA A 74 26.62 23.99 0.31
CA ALA A 74 27.25 23.25 1.42
C ALA A 74 26.31 22.98 2.60
N ASP A 75 25.40 23.90 2.90
CA ASP A 75 24.37 23.75 3.94
C ASP A 75 23.33 22.68 3.58
N VAL A 76 22.90 22.61 2.32
CA VAL A 76 22.02 21.53 1.84
C VAL A 76 22.75 20.18 1.85
N ASN A 77 24.01 20.16 1.43
CA ASN A 77 24.84 18.95 1.50
C ASN A 77 25.01 18.46 2.95
N ARG A 78 25.21 19.38 3.91
CA ARG A 78 25.28 19.08 5.34
C ARG A 78 23.99 18.40 5.83
N VAL A 79 22.82 18.88 5.41
CA VAL A 79 21.52 18.26 5.72
C VAL A 79 21.40 16.89 5.04
N GLY A 80 21.88 16.75 3.81
CA GLY A 80 21.99 15.46 3.14
C GLY A 80 22.85 14.45 3.91
N CYS A 81 23.98 14.88 4.47
CA CYS A 81 24.83 14.04 5.32
C CYS A 81 24.10 13.62 6.61
N ASP A 82 23.35 14.53 7.25
CA ASP A 82 22.54 14.21 8.43
C ASP A 82 21.42 13.21 8.09
N LEU A 83 20.75 13.41 6.95
CA LEU A 83 19.70 12.53 6.44
C LEU A 83 20.23 11.11 6.22
N MET A 84 21.38 10.95 5.55
CA MET A 84 21.98 9.64 5.34
C MET A 84 22.32 8.97 6.67
N ASN A 85 22.92 9.69 7.61
CA ASN A 85 23.19 9.14 8.94
C ASN A 85 21.90 8.75 9.69
N LEU A 86 20.83 9.54 9.60
CA LEU A 86 19.53 9.22 10.19
C LEU A 86 18.94 7.94 9.58
N PHE A 87 18.95 7.78 8.25
CA PHE A 87 18.49 6.54 7.61
C PHE A 87 19.20 5.32 8.19
N PHE A 88 20.53 5.35 8.27
CA PHE A 88 21.28 4.19 8.75
C PHE A 88 21.21 4.01 10.27
N VAL A 89 20.90 5.05 11.05
CA VAL A 89 20.51 4.89 12.46
C VAL A 89 19.19 4.15 12.57
N VAL A 90 18.19 4.49 11.75
CA VAL A 90 16.90 3.77 11.71
C VAL A 90 17.15 2.32 11.30
N ASP A 91 17.77 2.09 10.13
CA ASP A 91 18.07 0.78 9.53
C ASP A 91 18.72 -0.19 10.54
N GLU A 92 19.88 0.19 11.10
CA GLU A 92 20.68 -0.67 11.99
C GLU A 92 19.92 -1.07 13.27
N HIS A 93 19.01 -0.22 13.75
CA HIS A 93 18.19 -0.53 14.93
C HIS A 93 16.97 -1.37 14.54
N THR A 94 16.25 -0.98 13.49
CA THR A 94 15.00 -1.63 13.08
C THR A 94 15.21 -3.02 12.51
N ASP A 95 16.40 -3.32 11.98
CA ASP A 95 16.72 -4.66 11.46
C ASP A 95 16.71 -5.75 12.53
N ALA A 96 16.99 -5.39 13.79
CA ALA A 96 17.00 -6.31 14.93
C ALA A 96 15.69 -6.30 15.76
N MET A 97 14.68 -5.53 15.34
CA MET A 97 13.42 -5.33 16.06
C MET A 97 12.27 -6.14 15.43
N ASP A 98 11.28 -6.50 16.25
CA ASP A 98 9.99 -6.99 15.74
C ASP A 98 9.16 -5.83 15.14
N ALA A 99 8.16 -6.16 14.32
CA ALA A 99 7.36 -5.16 13.62
C ALA A 99 6.68 -4.16 14.57
N ARG A 100 6.30 -4.59 15.77
CA ARG A 100 5.66 -3.72 16.76
C ARG A 100 6.63 -2.69 17.32
N SER A 101 7.83 -3.11 17.67
CA SER A 101 8.88 -2.22 18.18
C SER A 101 9.35 -1.24 17.10
N VAL A 102 9.38 -1.68 15.82
CA VAL A 102 9.63 -0.80 14.68
C VAL A 102 8.51 0.24 14.54
N GLN A 103 7.23 -0.14 14.70
CA GLN A 103 6.13 0.82 14.68
C GLN A 103 6.27 1.88 15.78
N ASP A 104 6.61 1.49 17.00
CA ASP A 104 6.83 2.44 18.10
C ASP A 104 7.96 3.45 17.77
N TRP A 105 9.05 2.98 17.15
CA TRP A 105 10.15 3.84 16.67
C TRP A 105 9.70 4.79 15.56
N VAL A 106 8.92 4.29 14.60
CA VAL A 106 8.37 5.08 13.49
C VAL A 106 7.50 6.20 14.03
N ASP A 107 6.61 5.90 14.97
CA ASP A 107 5.72 6.89 15.59
C ASP A 107 6.52 8.01 16.28
N ILE A 108 7.63 7.67 16.96
CA ILE A 108 8.55 8.65 17.58
C ILE A 108 9.20 9.55 16.53
N VAL A 109 9.72 8.97 15.44
CA VAL A 109 10.43 9.74 14.40
C VAL A 109 9.45 10.64 13.64
N VAL A 110 8.27 10.15 13.29
CA VAL A 110 7.21 10.93 12.65
C VAL A 110 6.79 12.11 13.54
N ASP A 111 6.55 11.87 14.83
CA ASP A 111 6.23 12.92 15.78
C ASP A 111 7.35 13.98 15.88
N ALA A 112 8.62 13.57 15.86
CA ALA A 112 9.77 14.48 15.86
C ALA A 112 9.85 15.36 14.59
N LEU A 113 9.44 14.84 13.42
CA LEU A 113 9.39 15.61 12.17
C LEU A 113 8.24 16.62 12.15
N HIS A 114 7.09 16.28 12.73
CA HIS A 114 5.96 17.21 12.83
C HIS A 114 6.16 18.27 13.92
N HIS A 115 7.00 17.99 14.92
CA HIS A 115 7.26 18.86 16.07
C HIS A 115 8.77 19.18 16.24
N PRO A 116 9.46 19.73 15.23
CA PRO A 116 10.92 19.91 15.23
C PRO A 116 11.44 20.87 16.31
N HIS A 117 10.58 21.73 16.86
CA HIS A 117 10.94 22.69 17.92
C HIS A 117 10.45 22.27 19.32
N THR A 118 9.82 21.10 19.44
CA THR A 118 9.34 20.57 20.72
C THR A 118 10.40 19.65 21.33
N PRO A 119 10.91 19.93 22.54
CA PRO A 119 11.85 19.04 23.23
C PRO A 119 11.28 17.62 23.36
N ARG A 120 12.12 16.61 23.10
CA ARG A 120 11.70 15.20 23.19
C ARG A 120 11.51 14.76 24.65
N PRO A 121 10.56 13.84 24.93
CA PRO A 121 10.34 13.32 26.28
C PRO A 121 11.60 12.70 26.90
N ALA A 122 11.77 12.86 28.22
CA ALA A 122 12.87 12.21 28.94
C ALA A 122 12.72 10.68 28.89
N GLY A 123 13.80 9.98 28.49
CA GLY A 123 13.83 8.52 28.40
C GLY A 123 13.39 7.95 27.04
N GLU A 124 12.97 8.79 26.09
CA GLU A 124 12.69 8.37 24.72
C GLU A 124 13.97 7.83 24.03
N PRO A 125 13.85 6.82 23.13
CA PRO A 125 14.93 6.42 22.25
C PRO A 125 15.64 7.60 21.57
N LYS A 126 16.97 7.52 21.46
CA LYS A 126 17.81 8.62 20.94
C LYS A 126 17.42 9.07 19.52
N VAL A 127 16.81 8.18 18.74
CA VAL A 127 16.34 8.47 17.39
C VAL A 127 15.38 9.66 17.34
N GLY A 128 14.54 9.88 18.36
CA GLY A 128 13.61 11.02 18.39
C GLY A 128 14.34 12.37 18.38
N GLU A 129 15.40 12.51 19.19
CA GLU A 129 16.19 13.75 19.23
C GLU A 129 17.11 13.88 18.01
N ILE A 130 17.61 12.76 17.47
CA ILE A 130 18.36 12.74 16.21
C ILE A 130 17.46 13.27 15.08
N ALA A 131 16.26 12.70 14.90
CA ALA A 131 15.29 13.10 13.89
C ALA A 131 14.84 14.56 14.06
N ARG A 132 14.51 14.97 15.28
CA ARG A 132 14.10 16.35 15.61
C ARG A 132 15.17 17.36 15.21
N THR A 133 16.41 17.13 15.62
CA THR A 133 17.52 18.07 15.35
C THR A 133 17.97 18.06 13.90
N PHE A 134 17.90 16.91 13.22
CA PHE A 134 18.06 16.83 11.78
C PHE A 134 17.04 17.74 11.08
N TRP A 135 15.76 17.60 11.41
CA TRP A 135 14.71 18.32 10.72
C TRP A 135 14.68 19.81 11.05
N GLU A 136 14.98 20.17 12.30
CA GLU A 136 15.21 21.56 12.69
C GLU A 136 16.33 22.24 11.87
N ASN A 137 17.33 21.48 11.41
CA ASN A 137 18.35 21.99 10.49
C ASN A 137 17.88 22.00 9.03
N GLY A 138 17.19 20.94 8.58
CA GLY A 138 16.65 20.83 7.22
C GLY A 138 15.71 21.96 6.84
N ILE A 139 14.79 22.34 7.74
CA ILE A 139 13.82 23.42 7.53
C ILE A 139 14.50 24.77 7.20
N LYS A 140 15.74 25.00 7.67
CA LYS A 140 16.45 26.28 7.46
C LYS A 140 16.91 26.49 6.03
N CYS A 141 17.12 25.44 5.24
CA CYS A 141 17.69 25.53 3.89
C CYS A 141 16.80 24.94 2.80
N MET A 142 15.55 24.57 3.11
CA MET A 142 14.58 24.01 2.16
C MET A 142 13.35 24.90 2.02
N GLY A 143 12.86 25.10 0.79
CA GLY A 143 11.61 25.80 0.50
C GLY A 143 10.36 25.04 0.98
N PRO A 144 9.20 25.72 1.16
CA PRO A 144 7.98 25.09 1.67
C PRO A 144 7.52 23.85 0.90
N THR A 145 7.66 23.85 -0.43
CA THR A 145 7.30 22.70 -1.27
C THR A 145 8.18 21.48 -0.97
N ALA A 146 9.50 21.70 -0.89
CA ALA A 146 10.46 20.65 -0.56
C ALA A 146 10.27 20.13 0.88
N GLN A 147 9.96 21.02 1.83
CA GLN A 147 9.66 20.62 3.21
C GLN A 147 8.45 19.69 3.30
N ARG A 148 7.33 20.07 2.67
CA ARG A 148 6.10 19.25 2.62
C ARG A 148 6.39 17.87 2.01
N ARG A 149 6.98 17.84 0.82
CA ARG A 149 7.29 16.59 0.11
C ARG A 149 8.28 15.72 0.89
N PHE A 150 9.25 16.31 1.58
CA PHE A 150 10.17 15.56 2.44
C PHE A 150 9.41 14.86 3.58
N VAL A 151 8.59 15.58 4.34
CA VAL A 151 7.85 15.00 5.48
C VAL A 151 6.91 13.88 5.01
N GLU A 152 6.18 14.10 3.91
CA GLU A 152 5.31 13.09 3.31
C GLU A 152 6.09 11.83 2.91
N THR A 153 7.16 11.99 2.13
CA THR A 153 7.93 10.86 1.60
C THR A 153 8.79 10.14 2.66
N PHE A 154 9.28 10.85 3.68
CA PHE A 154 10.01 10.24 4.79
C PHE A 154 9.07 9.45 5.69
N THR A 155 7.84 9.93 5.90
CA THR A 155 6.80 9.17 6.61
C THR A 155 6.45 7.88 5.87
N THR A 156 6.27 7.94 4.54
CA THR A 156 6.05 6.74 3.72
C THR A 156 7.22 5.75 3.81
N TYR A 157 8.46 6.24 3.76
CA TYR A 157 9.65 5.40 3.99
C TYR A 157 9.57 4.69 5.36
N LEU A 158 9.33 5.41 6.45
CA LEU A 158 9.27 4.82 7.79
C LEU A 158 8.18 3.74 7.91
N GLN A 159 6.99 3.97 7.34
CA GLN A 159 5.91 2.98 7.32
C GLN A 159 6.27 1.74 6.47
N SER A 160 7.05 1.92 5.40
CA SER A 160 7.55 0.79 4.62
C SER A 160 8.57 -0.06 5.39
N VAL A 161 9.36 0.53 6.32
CA VAL A 161 10.25 -0.21 7.22
C VAL A 161 9.44 -1.11 8.18
N VAL A 162 8.27 -0.65 8.65
CA VAL A 162 7.32 -1.52 9.39
C VAL A 162 6.87 -2.69 8.52
N THR A 163 6.51 -2.43 7.26
CA THR A 163 6.11 -3.48 6.31
C THR A 163 7.22 -4.53 6.14
N GLN A 164 8.48 -4.09 5.98
CA GLN A 164 9.63 -5.00 5.88
C GLN A 164 9.84 -5.82 7.16
N ALA A 165 9.67 -5.22 8.34
CA ALA A 165 9.74 -5.94 9.61
C ALA A 165 8.61 -6.98 9.75
N GLN A 166 7.40 -6.68 9.30
CA GLN A 166 6.28 -7.65 9.27
C GLN A 166 6.57 -8.84 8.34
N ASP A 167 7.21 -8.60 7.21
CA ASP A 167 7.63 -9.67 6.29
C ASP A 167 8.68 -10.57 6.94
N ARG A 168 9.66 -9.96 7.61
CA ARG A 168 10.70 -10.68 8.37
C ARG A 168 10.09 -11.53 9.49
N ASP A 169 9.20 -10.97 10.30
CA ASP A 169 8.51 -11.67 11.39
C ASP A 169 7.71 -12.88 10.91
N LYS A 170 7.13 -12.80 9.69
CA LYS A 170 6.35 -13.86 9.04
C LYS A 170 7.20 -14.81 8.19
N HIS A 171 8.51 -14.56 8.05
CA HIS A 171 9.39 -15.23 7.10
C HIS A 171 8.82 -15.26 5.67
N LEU A 172 8.18 -14.16 5.26
CA LEU A 172 7.56 -14.03 3.95
C LEU A 172 8.60 -13.62 2.89
N PHE A 173 8.67 -14.38 1.79
CA PHE A 173 9.37 -13.99 0.58
C PHE A 173 8.35 -13.51 -0.45
N ARG A 174 8.52 -12.28 -0.94
CA ARG A 174 7.68 -11.70 -2.01
C ARG A 174 8.13 -12.20 -3.38
N ASP A 175 7.25 -12.14 -4.37
CA ASP A 175 7.68 -12.18 -5.77
C ASP A 175 8.38 -10.87 -6.16
N VAL A 176 9.05 -10.85 -7.33
CA VAL A 176 9.86 -9.71 -7.77
C VAL A 176 9.02 -8.43 -7.90
N ASP A 177 7.81 -8.51 -8.46
CA ASP A 177 6.96 -7.33 -8.69
C ASP A 177 6.49 -6.73 -7.35
N SER A 178 5.98 -7.57 -6.45
CA SER A 178 5.53 -7.18 -5.11
C SER A 178 6.69 -6.68 -4.23
N TYR A 179 7.90 -7.20 -4.44
CA TYR A 179 9.11 -6.70 -3.80
C TYR A 179 9.44 -5.30 -4.28
N MET A 180 9.45 -5.05 -5.59
CA MET A 180 9.77 -3.73 -6.15
C MET A 180 8.78 -2.65 -5.69
N GLU A 181 7.49 -2.98 -5.52
CA GLU A 181 6.50 -2.08 -4.96
C GLU A 181 6.87 -1.58 -3.55
N VAL A 182 7.19 -2.50 -2.63
CA VAL A 182 7.58 -2.16 -1.25
C VAL A 182 8.97 -1.50 -1.23
N ARG A 183 9.92 -2.03 -2.02
CA ARG A 183 11.31 -1.58 -2.02
C ARG A 183 11.48 -0.16 -2.56
N ARG A 184 10.59 0.32 -3.43
CA ARG A 184 10.53 1.74 -3.85
C ARG A 184 10.35 2.72 -2.71
N ASP A 185 9.74 2.27 -1.61
CA ASP A 185 9.62 3.05 -0.39
C ASP A 185 10.76 2.74 0.59
N THR A 186 11.11 1.46 0.81
CA THR A 186 12.13 1.11 1.83
C THR A 186 13.56 1.50 1.45
N ILE A 187 13.84 1.75 0.16
CA ILE A 187 15.16 2.23 -0.29
C ILE A 187 15.46 3.68 0.13
N GLY A 188 14.46 4.47 0.54
CA GLY A 188 14.67 5.84 1.03
C GLY A 188 15.01 6.88 -0.05
N ALA A 189 14.81 6.55 -1.33
CA ALA A 189 15.15 7.45 -2.45
C ALA A 189 14.19 8.66 -2.57
N LYS A 190 12.89 8.47 -2.37
CA LYS A 190 11.87 9.54 -2.44
C LYS A 190 12.17 10.73 -1.50
N PRO A 191 12.37 10.52 -0.18
CA PRO A 191 12.78 11.61 0.71
C PRO A 191 14.16 12.19 0.37
N SER A 192 15.08 11.39 -0.16
CA SER A 192 16.39 11.87 -0.60
C SER A 192 16.29 12.81 -1.81
N PHE A 193 15.34 12.57 -2.70
CA PHE A 193 15.08 13.45 -3.85
C PHE A 193 14.41 14.77 -3.46
N ALA A 194 13.67 14.82 -2.35
CA ALA A 194 13.08 16.07 -1.88
C ALA A 194 14.15 17.15 -1.56
N LEU A 195 15.37 16.76 -1.20
CA LEU A 195 16.49 17.69 -1.00
C LEU A 195 17.00 18.30 -2.32
N LEU A 196 16.77 17.65 -3.47
CA LEU A 196 17.10 18.25 -4.78
C LEU A 196 16.22 19.48 -5.07
N GLU A 197 15.08 19.58 -4.40
CA GLU A 197 14.08 20.64 -4.58
C GLU A 197 14.29 21.81 -3.60
N HIS A 198 15.39 21.84 -2.85
CA HIS A 198 15.58 22.75 -1.71
C HIS A 198 15.32 24.25 -2.01
N ASP A 199 15.59 24.71 -3.23
CA ASP A 199 15.36 26.08 -3.72
C ASP A 199 14.40 26.12 -4.93
N MET A 200 13.59 25.06 -5.09
CA MET A 200 12.59 24.92 -6.17
C MET A 200 11.17 25.03 -5.63
N GLU A 201 10.32 25.76 -6.34
CA GLU A 201 8.88 25.77 -6.09
C GLU A 201 8.16 25.12 -7.28
N LEU A 202 8.48 23.85 -7.55
CA LEU A 202 7.88 23.06 -8.63
C LEU A 202 6.38 22.83 -8.32
N PRO A 203 5.46 23.35 -9.15
CA PRO A 203 4.02 23.11 -8.98
C PRO A 203 3.67 21.63 -8.98
N ASP A 204 2.61 21.25 -8.26
CA ASP A 204 2.21 19.84 -8.13
C ASP A 204 1.84 19.22 -9.50
N ASP A 205 1.22 19.95 -10.41
CA ASP A 205 0.90 19.47 -11.77
C ASP A 205 2.15 19.21 -12.63
N VAL A 206 3.25 19.92 -12.38
CA VAL A 206 4.55 19.65 -13.01
C VAL A 206 5.25 18.48 -12.33
N PHE A 207 5.26 18.46 -10.98
CA PHE A 207 5.93 17.41 -10.22
C PHE A 207 5.28 16.04 -10.44
N TYR A 208 3.95 15.96 -10.45
CA TYR A 208 3.17 14.77 -10.73
C TYR A 208 2.83 14.61 -12.22
N HIS A 209 3.58 15.28 -13.11
CA HIS A 209 3.47 15.00 -14.53
C HIS A 209 3.87 13.53 -14.79
N PRO A 210 3.09 12.74 -15.57
CA PRO A 210 3.31 11.30 -15.71
C PRO A 210 4.73 10.90 -16.14
N LEU A 211 5.35 11.71 -17.00
CA LEU A 211 6.73 11.45 -17.45
C LEU A 211 7.76 11.65 -16.32
N LEU A 212 7.60 12.71 -15.50
CA LEU A 212 8.53 12.98 -14.41
C LEU A 212 8.37 11.95 -13.28
N GLU A 213 7.14 11.48 -13.05
CA GLU A 213 6.87 10.32 -12.20
C GLU A 213 7.62 9.07 -12.68
N LYS A 214 7.56 8.75 -13.97
CA LYS A 214 8.29 7.60 -14.54
C LYS A 214 9.80 7.75 -14.48
N LEU A 215 10.35 8.94 -14.71
CA LEU A 215 11.78 9.19 -14.54
C LEU A 215 12.23 8.94 -13.09
N ARG A 216 11.46 9.41 -12.10
CA ARG A 216 11.72 9.11 -10.69
C ARG A 216 11.63 7.62 -10.41
N GLU A 217 10.57 6.96 -10.84
CA GLU A 217 10.36 5.51 -10.66
C GLU A 217 11.55 4.70 -11.20
N TRP A 218 11.99 4.96 -12.44
CA TRP A 218 13.12 4.25 -13.03
C TRP A 218 14.44 4.55 -12.32
N ALA A 219 14.67 5.78 -11.88
CA ALA A 219 15.85 6.13 -11.08
C ALA A 219 15.86 5.38 -9.74
N ILE A 220 14.71 5.32 -9.05
CA ILE A 220 14.54 4.56 -7.81
C ILE A 220 14.80 3.08 -8.06
N ASP A 221 14.22 2.50 -9.11
CA ASP A 221 14.40 1.10 -9.44
C ASP A 221 15.88 0.80 -9.72
N MET A 222 16.60 1.63 -10.47
CA MET A 222 18.05 1.45 -10.67
C MET A 222 18.85 1.54 -9.36
N LEU A 223 18.49 2.44 -8.44
CA LEU A 223 19.10 2.53 -7.11
C LEU A 223 18.91 1.24 -6.31
N ILE A 224 17.69 0.69 -6.33
CA ILE A 224 17.36 -0.58 -5.67
C ILE A 224 18.23 -1.71 -6.22
N LEU A 225 18.24 -1.89 -7.53
CA LEU A 225 18.97 -2.98 -8.16
C LEU A 225 20.47 -2.85 -7.94
N GLY A 226 21.02 -1.64 -8.06
CA GLY A 226 22.43 -1.37 -7.80
C GLY A 226 22.83 -1.66 -6.34
N ASN A 227 21.97 -1.29 -5.39
CA ASN A 227 22.17 -1.59 -3.96
C ASN A 227 22.17 -3.10 -3.72
N ASP A 228 21.09 -3.79 -4.12
CA ASP A 228 20.90 -5.22 -3.86
C ASP A 228 21.99 -6.08 -4.51
N LEU A 229 22.49 -5.68 -5.69
CA LEU A 229 23.63 -6.32 -6.36
C LEU A 229 24.90 -6.29 -5.48
N CYS A 230 25.16 -5.15 -4.83
CA CYS A 230 26.35 -4.96 -4.00
C CYS A 230 26.17 -5.54 -2.59
N SER A 231 24.97 -5.46 -2.03
CA SER A 231 24.67 -5.85 -0.65
C SER A 231 24.44 -7.35 -0.47
N TYR A 232 24.02 -8.06 -1.52
CA TYR A 232 23.63 -9.48 -1.47
C TYR A 232 24.62 -10.36 -0.72
N ASN A 233 25.93 -10.23 -0.96
CA ASN A 233 26.93 -11.11 -0.34
C ASN A 233 26.97 -10.98 1.19
N VAL A 234 26.82 -9.75 1.69
CA VAL A 234 26.81 -9.46 3.13
C VAL A 234 25.49 -9.93 3.73
N GLU A 235 24.37 -9.62 3.09
CA GLU A 235 23.03 -9.98 3.56
C GLU A 235 22.84 -11.51 3.61
N GLN A 236 23.19 -12.23 2.54
CA GLN A 236 23.09 -13.70 2.51
C GLN A 236 23.99 -14.35 3.57
N SER A 237 25.15 -13.74 3.87
CA SER A 237 26.04 -14.26 4.90
C SER A 237 25.46 -14.11 6.31
N ARG A 238 24.57 -13.13 6.51
CA ARG A 238 23.88 -12.89 7.79
C ARG A 238 22.55 -13.62 7.89
N GLY A 239 22.01 -14.09 6.76
CA GLY A 239 20.68 -14.69 6.68
C GLY A 239 19.56 -13.65 6.50
N ASP A 240 19.92 -12.44 6.09
CA ASP A 240 19.02 -11.28 5.94
C ASP A 240 18.68 -10.99 4.47
N ASP A 241 18.99 -11.91 3.54
CA ASP A 241 18.76 -11.77 2.10
C ASP A 241 17.29 -11.94 1.67
N GLY A 242 16.36 -12.04 2.63
CA GLY A 242 14.92 -12.13 2.34
C GLY A 242 14.34 -10.89 1.65
N HIS A 243 14.96 -9.72 1.90
CA HIS A 243 14.61 -8.44 1.27
C HIS A 243 15.68 -8.00 0.26
N ASN A 244 16.07 -8.93 -0.62
CA ASN A 244 17.06 -8.68 -1.67
C ASN A 244 16.62 -9.35 -2.98
N ILE A 245 16.60 -8.60 -4.08
CA ILE A 245 16.10 -9.10 -5.36
C ILE A 245 16.89 -10.29 -5.91
N ILE A 246 18.18 -10.43 -5.59
CA ILE A 246 19.00 -11.56 -6.06
C ILE A 246 18.44 -12.86 -5.50
N ARG A 247 18.08 -12.87 -4.21
CA ARG A 247 17.44 -14.02 -3.58
C ARG A 247 16.08 -14.32 -4.21
N LEU A 248 15.27 -13.29 -4.44
CA LEU A 248 13.93 -13.45 -5.02
C LEU A 248 13.98 -13.94 -6.47
N ALA A 249 14.91 -13.41 -7.28
CA ALA A 249 15.13 -13.84 -8.65
C ALA A 249 15.63 -15.29 -8.72
N MET A 250 16.46 -15.75 -7.78
CA MET A 250 16.83 -17.17 -7.67
C MET A 250 15.60 -18.06 -7.46
N LEU A 251 14.67 -17.65 -6.59
CA LEU A 251 13.44 -18.38 -6.30
C LEU A 251 12.45 -18.36 -7.48
N GLN A 252 12.19 -17.18 -8.04
CA GLN A 252 11.21 -16.98 -9.10
C GLN A 252 11.64 -17.63 -10.42
N GLU A 253 12.90 -17.45 -10.83
CA GLU A 253 13.44 -17.99 -12.08
C GLU A 253 13.98 -19.42 -11.92
N ASN A 254 13.87 -20.00 -10.71
CA ASN A 254 14.41 -21.32 -10.35
C ASN A 254 15.88 -21.48 -10.81
N THR A 255 16.73 -20.55 -10.40
CA THR A 255 18.11 -20.42 -10.89
C THR A 255 19.11 -20.22 -9.75
N ASN A 256 20.40 -20.24 -10.07
CA ASN A 256 21.46 -19.95 -9.10
C ASN A 256 21.80 -18.44 -9.09
N VAL A 257 22.72 -18.03 -8.21
CA VAL A 257 23.14 -16.62 -8.08
C VAL A 257 23.56 -16.01 -9.43
N HIS A 258 24.21 -16.78 -10.31
CA HIS A 258 24.62 -16.28 -11.63
C HIS A 258 23.44 -16.03 -12.56
N GLY A 259 22.39 -16.85 -12.48
CA GLY A 259 21.15 -16.62 -13.22
C GLY A 259 20.42 -15.38 -12.72
N ALA A 260 20.31 -15.23 -11.40
CA ALA A 260 19.71 -14.05 -10.79
C ALA A 260 20.46 -12.76 -11.12
N LEU A 261 21.80 -12.76 -11.06
CA LEU A 261 22.63 -11.62 -11.47
C LEU A 261 22.40 -11.22 -12.93
N ARG A 262 22.23 -12.19 -13.85
CA ARG A 262 21.89 -11.89 -15.26
C ARG A 262 20.49 -11.29 -15.40
N PHE A 263 19.52 -11.84 -14.66
CA PHE A 263 18.15 -11.34 -14.64
C PHE A 263 18.10 -9.88 -14.18
N VAL A 264 18.72 -9.59 -13.03
CA VAL A 264 18.79 -8.25 -12.45
C VAL A 264 19.58 -7.28 -13.33
N SER A 265 20.70 -7.72 -13.92
CA SER A 265 21.46 -6.92 -14.89
C SER A 265 20.58 -6.49 -16.07
N LYS A 266 19.81 -7.42 -16.64
CA LYS A 266 18.94 -7.12 -17.78
C LYS A 266 17.84 -6.13 -17.37
N MET A 267 17.23 -6.33 -16.21
CA MET A 267 16.21 -5.41 -15.71
C MET A 267 16.77 -4.00 -15.51
N HIS A 268 17.99 -3.88 -14.97
CA HIS A 268 18.67 -2.60 -14.85
C HIS A 268 18.95 -1.96 -16.23
N ASP A 269 19.45 -2.73 -17.20
CA ASP A 269 19.72 -2.22 -18.56
C ASP A 269 18.43 -1.68 -19.22
N ASP A 270 17.31 -2.41 -19.09
CA ASP A 270 16.00 -2.00 -19.61
C ASP A 270 15.51 -0.69 -18.96
N LEU A 271 15.76 -0.49 -17.66
CA LEU A 271 15.42 0.74 -16.94
C LEU A 271 16.30 1.92 -17.37
N ALA A 272 17.60 1.69 -17.53
CA ALA A 272 18.54 2.71 -17.99
C ALA A 272 18.18 3.18 -19.41
N GLU A 273 17.85 2.26 -20.32
CA GLU A 273 17.39 2.59 -21.68
C GLU A 273 16.09 3.42 -21.65
N LYS A 274 15.12 3.04 -20.82
CA LYS A 274 13.87 3.80 -20.65
C LYS A 274 14.15 5.23 -20.17
N PHE A 275 14.97 5.39 -19.13
CA PHE A 275 15.31 6.72 -18.62
C PHE A 275 16.01 7.57 -19.69
N LEU A 276 17.07 7.04 -20.30
CA LEU A 276 17.88 7.76 -21.30
C LEU A 276 17.09 8.12 -22.55
N SER A 277 16.11 7.31 -22.95
CA SER A 277 15.27 7.59 -24.12
C SER A 277 14.20 8.65 -23.87
N ASN A 278 13.94 9.01 -22.61
CA ASN A 278 12.77 9.81 -22.23
C ASN A 278 13.09 11.09 -21.45
N TYR A 279 14.25 11.19 -20.79
CA TYR A 279 14.54 12.31 -19.87
C TYR A 279 14.60 13.70 -20.55
N GLN A 280 14.84 13.75 -21.86
CA GLN A 280 14.81 14.98 -22.66
C GLN A 280 13.40 15.31 -23.22
N GLY A 281 12.42 14.44 -23.00
CA GLY A 281 11.06 14.53 -23.56
C GLY A 281 10.06 15.31 -22.71
N MET A 282 10.51 16.01 -21.66
CA MET A 282 9.62 16.83 -20.83
C MET A 282 8.97 17.94 -21.66
N PRO A 283 7.66 18.21 -21.48
CA PRO A 283 7.05 19.40 -22.06
C PRO A 283 7.70 20.66 -21.46
N SER A 284 7.70 21.74 -22.24
CA SER A 284 8.09 23.06 -21.75
C SER A 284 6.90 23.71 -21.04
N PHE A 285 7.17 24.36 -19.90
CA PHE A 285 6.21 25.08 -19.08
C PHE A 285 6.53 26.58 -19.11
N THR A 286 7.47 27.01 -18.28
CA THR A 286 8.02 28.36 -18.27
C THR A 286 9.53 28.26 -18.14
N PRO A 287 10.33 29.26 -18.57
CA PRO A 287 11.79 29.16 -18.51
C PRO A 287 12.34 28.83 -17.11
N GLN A 288 11.71 29.32 -16.05
CA GLN A 288 12.10 29.03 -14.66
C GLN A 288 11.77 27.59 -14.26
N ILE A 289 10.56 27.13 -14.57
CA ILE A 289 10.13 25.75 -14.27
C ILE A 289 10.95 24.75 -15.08
N ASP A 290 11.21 25.04 -16.36
CA ASP A 290 12.02 24.18 -17.23
C ASP A 290 13.44 24.04 -16.67
N ALA A 291 14.03 25.13 -16.15
CA ALA A 291 15.33 25.09 -15.49
C ALA A 291 15.30 24.24 -14.21
N TRP A 292 14.25 24.34 -13.38
CA TRP A 292 14.09 23.50 -12.19
C TRP A 292 13.90 22.02 -12.54
N VAL A 293 13.01 21.70 -13.48
CA VAL A 293 12.79 20.33 -13.98
C VAL A 293 14.09 19.73 -14.52
N THR A 294 14.84 20.49 -15.31
CA THR A 294 16.15 20.05 -15.85
C THR A 294 17.13 19.72 -14.72
N ARG A 295 17.28 20.61 -13.73
CA ARG A 295 18.18 20.38 -12.58
C ARG A 295 17.71 19.23 -11.69
N TYR A 296 16.40 19.05 -11.53
CA TYR A 296 15.84 17.93 -10.78
C TYR A 296 16.15 16.59 -11.46
N ILE A 297 15.91 16.47 -12.78
CA ILE A 297 16.22 15.27 -13.57
C ILE A 297 17.73 14.96 -13.56
N ASP A 298 18.58 15.99 -13.66
CA ASP A 298 20.03 15.84 -13.51
C ASP A 298 20.40 15.26 -12.13
N GLY A 299 19.75 15.75 -11.07
CA GLY A 299 19.88 15.20 -9.73
C GLY A 299 19.47 13.74 -9.61
N LEU A 300 18.38 13.31 -10.28
CA LEU A 300 17.97 11.90 -10.33
C LEU A 300 19.06 11.03 -10.98
N GLY A 301 19.60 11.48 -12.12
CA GLY A 301 20.65 10.77 -12.83
C GLY A 301 21.96 10.70 -12.04
N ASN A 302 22.31 11.79 -11.32
CA ASN A 302 23.47 11.83 -10.45
C ASN A 302 23.31 10.91 -9.23
N TRP A 303 22.12 10.80 -8.64
CA TRP A 303 21.85 9.87 -7.53
C TRP A 303 22.19 8.42 -7.88
N VAL A 304 21.80 7.97 -9.08
CA VAL A 304 22.11 6.61 -9.57
C VAL A 304 23.63 6.39 -9.61
N ARG A 305 24.40 7.35 -10.16
CA ARG A 305 25.87 7.29 -10.18
C ARG A 305 26.49 7.39 -8.78
N ALA A 306 25.93 8.23 -7.91
CA ALA A 306 26.43 8.45 -6.56
C ALA A 306 26.35 7.17 -5.73
N ASN A 307 25.23 6.44 -5.81
CA ASN A 307 25.05 5.16 -5.13
C ASN A 307 26.05 4.10 -5.60
N ASP A 308 26.27 3.98 -6.91
CA ASP A 308 27.29 3.07 -7.47
C ASP A 308 28.70 3.46 -6.99
N SER A 309 29.06 4.75 -7.12
CA SER A 309 30.37 5.26 -6.69
C SER A 309 30.61 4.97 -5.20
N TRP A 310 29.64 5.28 -4.34
CA TRP A 310 29.72 5.01 -2.91
C TRP A 310 29.80 3.51 -2.57
N SER A 311 29.08 2.66 -3.30
CA SER A 311 29.13 1.20 -3.11
C SER A 311 30.54 0.62 -3.37
N PHE A 312 31.30 1.27 -4.25
CA PHE A 312 32.69 0.93 -4.59
C PHE A 312 33.71 1.93 -4.03
N GLU A 313 33.39 2.72 -3.01
CA GLU A 313 34.32 3.61 -2.32
C GLU A 313 34.21 3.53 -0.78
N SER A 314 33.06 3.10 -0.28
CA SER A 314 32.83 2.84 1.14
C SER A 314 33.20 1.41 1.55
N TRP A 315 33.31 1.18 2.86
CA TRP A 315 33.59 -0.16 3.39
C TRP A 315 32.33 -1.00 3.63
N ARG A 316 31.13 -0.51 3.27
CA ARG A 316 29.87 -1.15 3.64
C ARG A 316 29.75 -2.58 3.10
N TYR A 317 30.06 -2.78 1.81
CA TYR A 317 29.86 -4.07 1.14
C TYR A 317 31.15 -4.89 1.02
N PHE A 318 32.24 -4.24 0.58
CA PHE A 318 33.50 -4.92 0.23
C PHE A 318 34.65 -4.65 1.22
N LYS A 319 34.38 -3.93 2.32
CA LYS A 319 35.37 -3.62 3.37
C LYS A 319 36.68 -3.05 2.79
N GLY A 320 37.82 -3.67 3.05
CA GLY A 320 39.13 -3.23 2.53
C GLY A 320 39.41 -3.66 1.08
N ASP A 321 38.55 -4.45 0.44
CA ASP A 321 38.77 -5.05 -0.89
C ASP A 321 38.14 -4.25 -2.05
N VAL A 322 37.63 -3.06 -1.71
CA VAL A 322 36.81 -2.20 -2.58
C VAL A 322 37.47 -1.91 -3.94
N LEU A 323 38.75 -1.55 -3.96
CA LEU A 323 39.46 -1.22 -5.21
C LEU A 323 39.62 -2.44 -6.14
N ARG A 324 39.84 -3.63 -5.56
CA ARG A 324 39.94 -4.87 -6.34
C ARG A 324 38.58 -5.23 -6.92
N VAL A 325 37.53 -5.20 -6.09
CA VAL A 325 36.16 -5.53 -6.52
C VAL A 325 35.67 -4.51 -7.55
N GLN A 326 35.97 -3.23 -7.43
CA GLN A 326 35.60 -2.23 -8.44
C GLN A 326 36.26 -2.52 -9.80
N ALA A 327 37.55 -2.86 -9.81
CA ALA A 327 38.30 -3.12 -11.03
C ALA A 327 37.96 -4.46 -11.68
N GLU A 328 37.87 -5.53 -10.89
CA GLU A 328 37.70 -6.91 -11.38
C GLU A 328 36.24 -7.33 -11.45
N ARG A 329 35.38 -6.71 -10.64
CA ARG A 329 33.96 -7.04 -10.42
C ARG A 329 33.71 -8.46 -9.90
N TRP A 330 34.73 -9.18 -9.42
CA TRP A 330 34.61 -10.51 -8.81
C TRP A 330 34.57 -10.45 -7.29
N VAL A 331 33.57 -11.12 -6.72
CA VAL A 331 33.30 -11.19 -5.29
C VAL A 331 33.30 -12.65 -4.83
N GLU A 332 34.14 -12.97 -3.84
CA GLU A 332 34.13 -14.25 -3.16
C GLU A 332 32.89 -14.33 -2.24
N LEU A 333 32.12 -15.41 -2.34
CA LEU A 333 30.89 -15.61 -1.59
C LEU A 333 31.24 -15.83 -0.10
N LEU A 334 30.66 -15.02 0.77
CA LEU A 334 30.86 -15.16 2.21
C LEU A 334 30.15 -16.41 2.72
N PRO A 335 30.74 -17.20 3.64
CA PRO A 335 30.02 -18.30 4.27
C PRO A 335 28.87 -17.75 5.13
N PRO A 336 27.76 -18.49 5.27
CA PRO A 336 26.74 -18.17 6.25
C PRO A 336 27.36 -18.07 7.65
N ALA A 337 27.00 -17.03 8.40
CA ALA A 337 27.45 -16.84 9.77
C ALA A 337 27.09 -18.08 10.62
N PRO A 338 27.96 -18.53 11.54
CA PRO A 338 27.64 -19.60 12.47
C PRO A 338 26.35 -19.24 13.22
N LYS A 339 25.36 -20.15 13.22
CA LYS A 339 24.03 -19.93 13.83
C LYS A 339 24.09 -19.46 15.29
N ASP A 340 25.20 -19.70 15.99
CA ASP A 340 25.39 -19.40 17.41
C ASP A 340 25.74 -17.92 17.74
N GLU A 341 25.95 -17.03 16.77
CA GLU A 341 26.14 -15.57 17.03
C GLU A 341 24.95 -14.68 16.61
N LEU A 342 23.92 -15.25 15.96
CA LEU A 342 22.70 -14.53 15.53
C LEU A 342 21.42 -15.03 16.21
N THR A 343 21.51 -16.02 17.12
CA THR A 343 20.36 -16.63 17.79
C THR A 343 20.61 -16.81 19.30
N SER A 344 20.53 -15.73 20.08
CA SER A 344 20.57 -15.80 21.56
C SER A 344 19.32 -15.28 22.26
N SER A 345 18.20 -15.08 21.56
CA SER A 345 16.95 -14.62 22.17
C SER A 345 15.68 -15.40 21.80
N ILE A 346 15.76 -16.53 21.07
CA ILE A 346 14.57 -17.34 20.75
C ILE A 346 14.72 -18.75 21.35
N PRO A 347 13.96 -19.09 22.40
CA PRO A 347 13.98 -20.42 23.01
C PRO A 347 13.62 -21.53 22.00
N PRO A 348 14.13 -22.76 22.15
CA PRO A 348 13.89 -23.90 21.25
C PRO A 348 12.44 -24.42 21.19
N GLU A 349 11.49 -23.69 21.78
CA GLU A 349 10.09 -24.06 21.91
C GLU A 349 9.20 -23.41 20.82
N SER A 350 9.77 -22.60 19.93
CA SER A 350 9.06 -21.96 18.79
C SER A 350 8.84 -22.87 17.57
N ARG A 351 9.05 -24.19 17.70
CA ARG A 351 8.62 -25.18 16.71
C ARG A 351 7.10 -25.36 16.79
N TRP A 352 6.38 -24.71 15.88
CA TRP A 352 4.97 -24.99 15.57
C TRP A 352 4.10 -25.24 16.82
N ILE A 353 3.78 -24.17 17.55
CA ILE A 353 2.49 -24.19 18.25
C ILE A 353 1.45 -24.11 17.12
N LYS A 354 0.96 -25.27 16.66
CA LYS A 354 -0.40 -25.31 16.12
C LYS A 354 -1.23 -24.51 17.12
N PRO A 355 -1.99 -23.48 16.72
CA PRO A 355 -2.94 -22.90 17.64
C PRO A 355 -3.65 -24.10 18.25
N ALA A 356 -3.76 -24.13 19.58
CA ALA A 356 -4.81 -24.92 20.18
C ALA A 356 -6.09 -24.33 19.60
N VAL A 357 -6.48 -24.80 18.42
CA VAL A 357 -7.81 -24.63 17.88
C VAL A 357 -8.63 -25.36 18.91
N GLU A 358 -9.21 -24.60 19.84
CA GLU A 358 -10.27 -25.10 20.68
C GLU A 358 -11.21 -25.86 19.75
N PRO A 359 -11.38 -27.18 19.95
CA PRO A 359 -12.19 -27.95 19.06
C PRO A 359 -13.62 -27.42 19.18
N SER A 360 -14.16 -26.97 18.05
CA SER A 360 -15.58 -26.67 17.81
C SER A 360 -16.16 -25.41 18.47
N ARG A 361 -15.69 -24.21 18.08
CA ARG A 361 -16.69 -23.15 17.88
C ARG A 361 -17.50 -23.51 16.64
N ALA A 362 -18.83 -23.60 16.79
CA ALA A 362 -19.70 -23.81 15.65
C ALA A 362 -19.41 -22.73 14.60
N ARG A 363 -19.34 -23.11 13.32
CA ARG A 363 -19.21 -22.12 12.24
C ARG A 363 -20.35 -21.11 12.41
N PRO A 364 -20.06 -19.80 12.36
CA PRO A 364 -21.12 -18.81 12.48
C PRO A 364 -22.13 -19.03 11.36
N ASN A 365 -23.41 -18.96 11.71
CA ASN A 365 -24.49 -19.01 10.73
C ASN A 365 -24.85 -17.58 10.35
N ASN A 366 -25.33 -17.41 9.11
CA ASN A 366 -25.88 -16.13 8.64
C ASN A 366 -24.94 -14.94 8.87
N VAL A 367 -23.69 -15.06 8.41
CA VAL A 367 -22.71 -13.97 8.51
C VAL A 367 -23.07 -12.85 7.55
N GLY A 368 -23.06 -11.62 8.03
CA GLY A 368 -23.34 -10.44 7.22
C GLY A 368 -23.47 -9.16 8.04
N ILE A 369 -24.26 -8.22 7.55
CA ILE A 369 -24.43 -6.88 8.15
C ILE A 369 -25.48 -6.95 9.27
N VAL A 370 -25.03 -6.73 10.49
CA VAL A 370 -25.83 -6.72 11.73
C VAL A 370 -26.42 -5.33 11.98
N ALA A 371 -25.65 -4.28 11.70
CA ALA A 371 -26.04 -2.88 11.87
C ALA A 371 -25.36 -2.03 10.79
N LEU A 372 -25.99 -0.91 10.44
CA LEU A 372 -25.49 0.01 9.42
C LEU A 372 -25.80 1.45 9.83
N ASP A 373 -24.83 2.33 9.66
CA ASP A 373 -25.02 3.78 9.79
C ASP A 373 -24.29 4.49 8.67
N THR A 374 -24.78 5.66 8.29
CA THR A 374 -24.26 6.43 7.15
C THR A 374 -24.11 7.90 7.55
N TYR A 375 -23.20 8.60 6.87
CA TYR A 375 -22.99 10.02 7.10
C TYR A 375 -22.66 10.74 5.80
N THR A 376 -23.25 11.91 5.60
CA THR A 376 -22.97 12.79 4.46
C THR A 376 -21.93 13.83 4.89
N PRO A 377 -20.75 13.87 4.25
CA PRO A 377 -19.70 14.85 4.56
C PRO A 377 -20.16 16.29 4.41
N THR A 378 -19.62 17.16 5.27
CA THR A 378 -19.67 18.62 5.12
C THR A 378 -18.34 19.14 4.57
N SER A 379 -18.27 20.42 4.17
CA SER A 379 -17.04 21.02 3.62
C SER A 379 -15.86 21.04 4.60
N GLU A 380 -16.13 20.94 5.90
CA GLU A 380 -15.13 20.96 6.98
C GLU A 380 -14.69 19.54 7.41
N ASP A 381 -15.32 18.49 6.87
CA ASP A 381 -15.05 17.12 7.28
C ASP A 381 -13.84 16.54 6.54
N ASP A 382 -12.90 15.97 7.29
CA ASP A 382 -11.86 15.06 6.79
C ASP A 382 -12.23 13.58 7.09
N PHE A 383 -11.49 12.64 6.52
CA PHE A 383 -11.78 11.21 6.70
C PHE A 383 -11.63 10.73 8.15
N GLN A 384 -10.70 11.32 8.91
CA GLN A 384 -10.45 10.93 10.31
C GLN A 384 -11.65 11.31 11.18
N THR A 385 -12.12 12.55 11.03
CA THR A 385 -13.30 13.10 11.66
C THR A 385 -14.55 12.31 11.27
N LEU A 386 -14.72 12.02 9.99
CA LEU A 386 -15.86 11.23 9.49
C LEU A 386 -15.84 9.82 10.04
N ALA A 387 -14.70 9.14 10.03
CA ALA A 387 -14.57 7.80 10.58
C ALA A 387 -14.97 7.76 12.06
N VAL A 388 -14.44 8.68 12.87
CA VAL A 388 -14.80 8.78 14.29
C VAL A 388 -16.30 9.06 14.45
N LYS A 389 -16.86 10.03 13.71
CA LYS A 389 -18.30 10.37 13.79
C LYS A 389 -19.18 9.17 13.42
N THR A 390 -18.94 8.54 12.27
CA THR A 390 -19.80 7.46 11.75
C THR A 390 -19.67 6.19 12.60
N VAL A 391 -18.45 5.80 13.00
CA VAL A 391 -18.25 4.62 13.86
C VAL A 391 -18.81 4.86 15.26
N SER A 392 -18.59 6.04 15.87
CA SER A 392 -19.16 6.35 17.19
C SER A 392 -20.69 6.40 17.15
N SER A 393 -21.27 6.94 16.07
CA SER A 393 -22.71 6.96 15.84
C SER A 393 -23.28 5.55 15.72
N LEU A 394 -22.65 4.67 14.91
CA LEU A 394 -23.02 3.26 14.81
C LEU A 394 -23.01 2.57 16.19
N LEU A 395 -21.92 2.71 16.95
CA LEU A 395 -21.79 2.08 18.26
C LEU A 395 -22.87 2.57 19.23
N SER A 396 -23.15 3.87 19.24
CA SER A 396 -24.16 4.50 20.09
C SER A 396 -25.59 4.13 19.70
N LYS A 397 -25.98 4.31 18.43
CA LYS A 397 -27.34 4.06 17.92
C LYS A 397 -27.81 2.63 18.15
N TYR A 398 -26.89 1.68 18.08
CA TYR A 398 -27.18 0.25 18.23
C TYR A 398 -26.77 -0.33 19.60
N ASN A 399 -26.31 0.51 20.53
CA ASN A 399 -25.85 0.10 21.86
C ASN A 399 -24.82 -1.04 21.81
N ILE A 400 -23.88 -0.93 20.88
CA ILE A 400 -22.80 -1.91 20.68
C ILE A 400 -21.68 -1.56 21.66
N ASN A 401 -21.31 -2.51 22.52
CA ASN A 401 -20.17 -2.34 23.40
C ASN A 401 -18.89 -2.30 22.56
N PRO A 402 -18.05 -1.25 22.61
CA PRO A 402 -16.83 -1.19 21.82
C PRO A 402 -15.88 -2.37 22.04
N VAL A 403 -15.88 -2.99 23.23
CA VAL A 403 -15.10 -4.22 23.56
C VAL A 403 -15.56 -5.45 22.76
N SER A 404 -16.78 -5.42 22.21
CA SER A 404 -17.30 -6.48 21.34
C SER A 404 -16.82 -6.41 19.89
N VAL A 405 -15.97 -5.43 19.55
CA VAL A 405 -15.38 -5.28 18.21
C VAL A 405 -13.94 -5.77 18.25
N GLY A 406 -13.61 -6.72 17.37
CA GLY A 406 -12.27 -7.29 17.24
C GLY A 406 -11.53 -6.86 15.98
N ARG A 407 -12.25 -6.26 15.02
CA ARG A 407 -11.68 -5.90 13.71
C ARG A 407 -12.26 -4.62 13.12
N LEU A 408 -11.42 -3.82 12.47
CA LEU A 408 -11.77 -2.64 11.66
C LEU A 408 -11.20 -2.79 10.24
N ASP A 409 -12.07 -2.82 9.23
CA ASP A 409 -11.69 -2.72 7.82
C ASP A 409 -12.08 -1.33 7.28
N ILE A 410 -11.10 -0.49 6.98
CA ILE A 410 -11.28 0.90 6.52
C ILE A 410 -10.99 0.95 5.01
N CYS A 411 -11.96 1.35 4.20
CA CYS A 411 -11.87 1.42 2.74
C CYS A 411 -12.19 2.85 2.24
N ILE A 412 -11.18 3.56 1.76
CA ILE A 412 -11.33 4.94 1.25
C ILE A 412 -10.77 5.08 -0.16
N GLU A 413 -11.28 6.06 -0.92
CA GLU A 413 -10.98 6.25 -2.35
C GLU A 413 -9.80 7.21 -2.61
N ARG A 414 -8.85 7.24 -1.69
CA ARG A 414 -7.57 7.96 -1.79
C ARG A 414 -6.43 7.07 -1.27
N ALA A 415 -5.19 7.56 -1.39
CA ALA A 415 -4.05 6.92 -0.75
C ALA A 415 -4.42 6.58 0.71
N ALA A 416 -4.14 5.34 1.13
CA ALA A 416 -4.50 4.86 2.45
C ALA A 416 -3.99 5.85 3.50
N ASP A 417 -4.90 6.41 4.30
CA ASP A 417 -4.57 7.32 5.38
C ASP A 417 -4.53 6.53 6.69
N PRO A 418 -3.34 6.11 7.17
CA PRO A 418 -3.23 5.36 8.42
C PRO A 418 -3.71 6.16 9.63
N TYR A 419 -3.80 7.50 9.54
CA TYR A 419 -4.25 8.34 10.65
C TYR A 419 -5.72 8.14 11.03
N ILE A 420 -6.52 7.56 10.14
CA ILE A 420 -7.88 7.14 10.46
C ILE A 420 -7.89 6.08 11.57
N ILE A 421 -6.92 5.15 11.57
CA ILE A 421 -6.80 4.15 12.65
C ILE A 421 -6.47 4.83 13.97
N TYR A 422 -5.55 5.80 13.98
CA TYR A 422 -5.21 6.54 15.20
C TYR A 422 -6.41 7.33 15.74
N ALA A 423 -7.19 7.97 14.86
CA ALA A 423 -8.41 8.68 15.27
C ALA A 423 -9.46 7.74 15.88
N LEU A 424 -9.65 6.55 15.30
CA LEU A 424 -10.57 5.53 15.84
C LEU A 424 -10.03 4.87 17.12
N ARG A 425 -8.71 4.72 17.25
CA ARG A 425 -8.07 4.15 18.45
C ARG A 425 -8.51 4.89 19.69
N ASP A 426 -8.55 6.22 19.69
CA ASP A 426 -8.98 7.00 20.86
C ASP A 426 -10.44 6.69 21.26
N ALA A 427 -11.31 6.50 20.27
CA ALA A 427 -12.70 6.11 20.50
C ALA A 427 -12.82 4.72 21.16
N PHE A 428 -12.05 3.72 20.71
CA PHE A 428 -12.05 2.38 21.30
C PHE A 428 -11.30 2.29 22.64
N ALA A 429 -10.15 2.96 22.74
CA ALA A 429 -9.32 2.97 23.94
C ALA A 429 -10.04 3.61 25.13
N SER A 430 -10.83 4.68 24.89
CA SER A 430 -11.66 5.31 25.92
C SER A 430 -12.72 4.35 26.52
N ALA A 431 -13.13 3.32 25.76
CA ALA A 431 -14.03 2.26 26.20
C ALA A 431 -13.29 1.02 26.76
N GLY A 432 -11.97 1.09 26.90
CA GLY A 432 -11.13 0.00 27.39
C GLY A 432 -10.86 -1.10 26.36
N ASN A 433 -11.10 -0.84 25.07
CA ASN A 433 -10.76 -1.77 24.00
C ASN A 433 -9.53 -1.28 23.23
N THR A 434 -8.39 -1.93 23.43
CA THR A 434 -7.17 -1.71 22.62
C THR A 434 -6.78 -2.95 21.82
N ASP A 435 -7.60 -4.00 21.87
CA ASP A 435 -7.39 -5.28 21.21
C ASP A 435 -8.30 -5.35 19.98
N VAL A 436 -7.91 -4.62 18.93
CA VAL A 436 -8.66 -4.49 17.68
C VAL A 436 -7.69 -4.58 16.51
N GLU A 437 -7.88 -5.57 15.63
CA GLU A 437 -7.14 -5.69 14.38
C GLU A 437 -7.66 -4.64 13.39
N ALA A 438 -6.82 -3.77 12.85
CA ALA A 438 -7.25 -2.71 11.93
C ALA A 438 -6.46 -2.72 10.63
N ILE A 439 -7.13 -2.44 9.51
CA ILE A 439 -6.52 -2.28 8.20
C ILE A 439 -7.14 -1.09 7.47
N VAL A 440 -6.30 -0.25 6.85
CA VAL A 440 -6.73 0.78 5.89
C VAL A 440 -6.34 0.32 4.50
N SER A 441 -7.28 0.40 3.56
CA SER A 441 -7.04 0.07 2.16
C SER A 441 -7.56 1.16 1.24
N SER A 442 -6.75 1.51 0.24
CA SER A 442 -7.19 2.28 -0.93
C SER A 442 -7.85 1.33 -1.93
N SER A 443 -8.97 0.74 -1.52
CA SER A 443 -9.65 -0.32 -2.28
C SER A 443 -11.16 -0.14 -2.26
N LYS A 444 -11.84 -0.98 -3.04
CA LYS A 444 -13.31 -0.90 -3.16
C LYS A 444 -13.98 -1.16 -1.81
N SER A 445 -15.11 -0.49 -1.62
CA SER A 445 -16.12 -0.79 -0.59
C SER A 445 -16.36 -2.27 -0.31
N VAL A 446 -16.44 -3.09 -1.37
CA VAL A 446 -16.72 -4.53 -1.30
C VAL A 446 -15.57 -5.32 -0.68
N VAL A 447 -14.34 -4.83 -0.77
CA VAL A 447 -13.15 -5.56 -0.26
C VAL A 447 -13.20 -5.60 1.26
N GLY A 448 -13.45 -4.46 1.92
CA GLY A 448 -13.62 -4.42 3.38
C GLY A 448 -14.76 -5.33 3.86
N LEU A 449 -15.89 -5.36 3.15
CA LEU A 449 -16.99 -6.27 3.46
C LEU A 449 -16.57 -7.74 3.41
N PHE A 450 -15.89 -8.14 2.34
CA PHE A 450 -15.46 -9.53 2.19
C PHE A 450 -14.34 -9.89 3.17
N ASN A 451 -13.43 -8.98 3.49
CA ASN A 451 -12.40 -9.20 4.50
C ASN A 451 -13.04 -9.45 5.87
N ALA A 452 -13.99 -8.61 6.27
CA ALA A 452 -14.72 -8.77 7.52
C ALA A 452 -15.51 -10.09 7.56
N ILE A 453 -16.24 -10.43 6.50
CA ILE A 453 -16.97 -11.71 6.41
C ILE A 453 -16.01 -12.90 6.48
N ASN A 454 -14.93 -12.88 5.69
CA ASN A 454 -13.95 -13.96 5.69
C ASN A 454 -13.30 -14.13 7.07
N TRP A 455 -13.02 -13.04 7.78
CA TRP A 455 -12.49 -13.09 9.14
C TRP A 455 -13.47 -13.78 10.09
N VAL A 456 -14.75 -13.37 10.09
CA VAL A 456 -15.82 -14.00 10.90
C VAL A 456 -16.02 -15.47 10.54
N GLU A 457 -15.96 -15.83 9.26
CA GLU A 457 -16.13 -17.23 8.79
C GLU A 457 -14.86 -18.09 8.96
N SER A 458 -13.73 -17.50 9.35
CA SER A 458 -12.45 -18.22 9.46
C SER A 458 -12.21 -18.86 10.82
N SER A 459 -11.16 -19.67 10.90
CA SER A 459 -10.62 -20.18 12.18
C SER A 459 -9.98 -19.09 13.06
N SER A 460 -9.77 -17.87 12.53
CA SER A 460 -9.23 -16.73 13.27
C SER A 460 -10.30 -15.94 14.01
N TRP A 461 -11.59 -16.24 13.80
CA TRP A 461 -12.67 -15.53 14.46
C TRP A 461 -12.67 -15.76 15.98
N ASP A 462 -12.54 -14.68 16.73
CA ASP A 462 -12.47 -14.70 18.18
C ASP A 462 -13.84 -14.55 18.88
N GLY A 463 -14.93 -14.48 18.11
CA GLY A 463 -16.30 -14.31 18.61
C GLY A 463 -16.79 -12.86 18.63
N ARG A 464 -15.94 -11.88 18.29
CA ARG A 464 -16.30 -10.45 18.23
C ARG A 464 -16.83 -10.04 16.86
N TYR A 465 -17.41 -8.85 16.78
CA TYR A 465 -17.82 -8.21 15.54
C TYR A 465 -16.64 -7.58 14.80
N ALA A 466 -16.78 -7.43 13.49
CA ALA A 466 -15.96 -6.53 12.69
C ALA A 466 -16.76 -5.26 12.36
N ILE A 467 -16.09 -4.13 12.15
CA ILE A 467 -16.69 -2.94 11.56
C ILE A 467 -16.00 -2.66 10.24
N VAL A 468 -16.79 -2.41 9.20
CA VAL A 468 -16.31 -1.90 7.92
C VAL A 468 -16.67 -0.44 7.82
N PHE A 469 -15.68 0.44 7.78
CA PHE A 469 -15.87 1.84 7.43
C PHE A 469 -15.51 2.05 5.96
N ALA A 470 -16.42 2.57 5.16
CA ALA A 470 -16.17 2.76 3.75
C ALA A 470 -16.83 4.03 3.21
N GLY A 471 -16.14 4.75 2.32
CA GLY A 471 -16.69 6.00 1.82
C GLY A 471 -15.74 6.86 1.01
N ASP A 472 -16.30 7.95 0.48
CA ASP A 472 -15.55 9.03 -0.13
C ASP A 472 -16.10 10.39 0.35
N LEU A 473 -15.22 11.39 0.41
CA LEU A 473 -15.56 12.75 0.86
C LEU A 473 -16.63 13.42 -0.03
N SER A 474 -16.80 12.98 -1.28
CA SER A 474 -17.78 13.57 -2.20
C SER A 474 -19.16 12.90 -2.20
N SER A 475 -19.25 11.62 -1.81
CA SER A 475 -20.48 10.82 -1.96
C SER A 475 -21.12 10.41 -0.64
N GLY A 476 -20.34 10.30 0.43
CA GLY A 476 -20.83 9.75 1.68
C GLY A 476 -19.89 8.69 2.26
N VAL A 477 -20.01 8.49 3.56
CA VAL A 477 -19.34 7.41 4.27
C VAL A 477 -20.38 6.52 4.95
N SER A 478 -20.00 5.29 5.26
CA SER A 478 -20.84 4.31 5.95
C SER A 478 -20.00 3.48 6.90
N ALA A 479 -20.60 3.07 8.01
CA ALA A 479 -20.04 2.09 8.93
C ALA A 479 -21.00 0.90 9.05
N ALA A 480 -20.54 -0.30 8.73
CA ALA A 480 -21.31 -1.53 8.81
C ALA A 480 -20.72 -2.46 9.89
N LEU A 481 -21.54 -2.88 10.86
CA LEU A 481 -21.19 -3.93 11.81
C LEU A 481 -21.40 -5.29 11.13
N VAL A 482 -20.36 -6.12 11.10
CA VAL A 482 -20.36 -7.44 10.46
C VAL A 482 -20.19 -8.54 11.51
N GLY A 483 -21.02 -9.57 11.45
CA GLY A 483 -21.01 -10.66 12.41
C GLY A 483 -21.99 -11.79 12.08
N PRO A 484 -22.11 -12.80 12.97
CA PRO A 484 -23.09 -13.88 12.85
C PRO A 484 -24.52 -13.39 13.06
N ASP A 485 -25.50 -14.23 12.69
CA ASP A 485 -26.93 -14.01 12.90
C ASP A 485 -27.44 -12.67 12.36
N ALA A 486 -26.83 -12.20 11.27
CA ALA A 486 -27.16 -10.94 10.65
C ALA A 486 -28.53 -10.98 9.97
N PRO A 487 -29.35 -9.92 10.06
CA PRO A 487 -30.58 -9.80 9.28
C PRO A 487 -30.30 -9.67 7.77
N ILE A 488 -29.09 -9.21 7.40
CA ILE A 488 -28.65 -9.03 6.03
C ILE A 488 -27.45 -9.94 5.80
N VAL A 489 -27.66 -11.07 5.12
CA VAL A 489 -26.67 -12.14 4.94
C VAL A 489 -26.05 -12.04 3.57
N VAL A 490 -24.73 -12.05 3.49
CA VAL A 490 -24.01 -12.06 2.20
C VAL A 490 -23.92 -13.50 1.69
N GLU A 491 -24.22 -13.71 0.41
CA GLU A 491 -24.12 -15.03 -0.20
C GLU A 491 -22.67 -15.37 -0.54
N PRO A 492 -22.22 -16.63 -0.33
CA PRO A 492 -20.83 -17.01 -0.56
C PRO A 492 -20.43 -17.00 -2.05
N THR A 493 -21.40 -16.93 -2.96
CA THR A 493 -21.12 -16.90 -4.40
C THR A 493 -20.87 -15.48 -4.89
N ARG A 494 -19.75 -15.27 -5.58
CA ARG A 494 -19.39 -13.99 -6.21
C ARG A 494 -18.79 -14.17 -7.61
N GLY A 495 -19.15 -13.28 -8.51
CA GLY A 495 -18.54 -13.12 -9.82
C GLY A 495 -17.59 -11.94 -9.81
N THR A 496 -16.36 -12.13 -10.28
CA THR A 496 -15.32 -11.09 -10.28
C THR A 496 -14.81 -10.92 -11.71
N TYR A 497 -14.49 -9.69 -12.11
CA TYR A 497 -13.91 -9.40 -13.41
C TYR A 497 -12.80 -8.36 -13.28
N LEU A 498 -11.70 -8.59 -13.99
CA LEU A 498 -10.56 -7.69 -14.15
C LEU A 498 -10.61 -7.23 -15.61
N GLY A 499 -10.99 -5.98 -15.82
CA GLY A 499 -11.00 -5.30 -17.10
C GLY A 499 -9.80 -4.38 -17.26
N ASP A 500 -9.74 -3.70 -18.40
CA ASP A 500 -8.70 -2.71 -18.66
C ASP A 500 -8.87 -1.49 -17.74
N PRO A 501 -7.77 -0.88 -17.28
CA PRO A 501 -7.84 0.36 -16.51
C PRO A 501 -8.52 1.46 -17.32
N ILE A 502 -9.40 2.22 -16.69
CA ILE A 502 -10.09 3.35 -17.30
C ILE A 502 -9.10 4.51 -17.36
N ALA A 503 -8.65 4.89 -18.56
CA ALA A 503 -7.70 5.99 -18.74
C ALA A 503 -8.38 7.36 -18.82
N SER A 504 -9.68 7.41 -19.15
CA SER A 504 -10.45 8.64 -19.29
C SER A 504 -11.92 8.49 -18.86
N THR A 505 -12.57 9.61 -18.52
CA THR A 505 -14.00 9.63 -18.19
C THR A 505 -14.89 9.10 -19.32
N ASP A 506 -14.46 9.25 -20.58
CA ASP A 506 -15.24 8.86 -21.75
C ASP A 506 -15.23 7.34 -21.96
N GLU A 507 -14.11 6.68 -21.66
CA GLU A 507 -13.99 5.21 -21.69
C GLU A 507 -14.72 4.52 -20.53
N ALA A 508 -14.96 5.27 -19.44
CA ALA A 508 -15.54 4.75 -18.20
C ALA A 508 -16.91 4.11 -18.43
N GLN A 509 -17.69 4.58 -19.42
CA GLN A 509 -19.05 4.07 -19.63
C GLN A 509 -19.11 2.67 -20.21
N GLY A 510 -18.34 2.42 -21.25
CA GLY A 510 -18.23 1.09 -21.85
C GLY A 510 -17.66 0.10 -20.83
N SER A 511 -16.53 0.47 -20.21
CA SER A 511 -15.85 -0.38 -19.23
C SER A 511 -16.74 -0.73 -18.02
N TYR A 512 -17.52 0.21 -17.49
CA TYR A 512 -18.45 -0.04 -16.39
C TYR A 512 -19.54 -1.06 -16.74
N ILE A 513 -20.18 -0.88 -17.90
CA ILE A 513 -21.27 -1.76 -18.35
C ILE A 513 -20.72 -3.15 -18.68
N ASP A 514 -19.59 -3.22 -19.38
CA ASP A 514 -18.93 -4.49 -19.69
C ASP A 514 -18.51 -5.20 -18.41
N SER A 515 -17.95 -4.48 -17.45
CA SER A 515 -17.57 -5.02 -16.15
C SER A 515 -18.76 -5.57 -15.36
N LEU A 516 -19.91 -4.88 -15.39
CA LEU A 516 -21.16 -5.40 -14.82
C LEU A 516 -21.57 -6.72 -15.50
N PHE A 517 -21.58 -6.78 -16.83
CA PHE A 517 -21.98 -7.98 -17.54
C PHE A 517 -21.01 -9.15 -17.33
N GLN A 518 -19.71 -8.89 -17.34
CA GLN A 518 -18.69 -9.93 -17.17
C GLN A 518 -18.68 -10.47 -15.74
N SER A 519 -18.70 -9.59 -14.74
CA SER A 519 -18.79 -10.02 -13.33
C SER A 519 -20.09 -10.78 -13.06
N TYR A 520 -21.23 -10.33 -13.58
CA TYR A 520 -22.50 -11.05 -13.47
C TYR A 520 -22.47 -12.40 -14.20
N SER A 521 -21.87 -12.48 -15.38
CA SER A 521 -21.67 -13.74 -16.12
C SER A 521 -20.85 -14.74 -15.30
N HIS A 522 -19.76 -14.29 -14.67
CA HIS A 522 -18.95 -15.11 -13.77
C HIS A 522 -19.71 -15.53 -12.50
N TYR A 523 -20.55 -14.65 -11.96
CA TYR A 523 -21.44 -14.98 -10.84
C TYR A 523 -22.38 -16.13 -11.22
N ARG A 524 -23.05 -16.01 -12.37
CA ARG A 524 -23.96 -17.04 -12.88
C ARG A 524 -23.28 -18.39 -13.06
N LYS A 525 -22.08 -18.43 -13.61
CA LYS A 525 -21.31 -19.68 -13.81
C LYS A 525 -20.97 -20.38 -12.49
N LYS A 526 -20.75 -19.62 -11.41
CA LYS A 526 -20.39 -20.14 -10.09
C LYS A 526 -21.60 -20.49 -9.23
N HIS A 527 -22.76 -19.90 -9.50
CA HIS A 527 -23.95 -20.06 -8.66
C HIS A 527 -24.51 -21.49 -8.71
N PRO A 528 -24.77 -22.16 -7.56
CA PRO A 528 -25.14 -23.58 -7.52
C PRO A 528 -26.37 -23.97 -8.35
N GLN A 529 -27.31 -23.03 -8.56
CA GLN A 529 -28.47 -23.26 -9.42
C GLN A 529 -28.11 -23.47 -10.90
N PHE A 530 -26.93 -23.03 -11.34
CA PHE A 530 -26.48 -23.08 -12.74
C PHE A 530 -25.23 -23.95 -12.94
N SER A 531 -24.49 -24.29 -11.88
CA SER A 531 -23.24 -25.07 -12.00
C SER A 531 -23.45 -26.55 -12.35
N LYS A 532 -24.69 -27.03 -12.52
CA LYS A 532 -25.03 -28.43 -12.82
C LYS A 532 -25.10 -28.79 -14.32
N THR A 533 -24.66 -27.91 -15.22
CA THR A 533 -24.65 -28.17 -16.67
C THR A 533 -23.32 -27.83 -17.33
N SER A 534 -22.29 -28.66 -17.16
CA SER A 534 -21.12 -28.66 -18.06
C SER A 534 -20.19 -29.86 -17.78
N GLY A 535 -20.53 -31.02 -18.36
CA GLY A 535 -19.53 -32.02 -18.74
C GLY A 535 -18.91 -31.61 -20.09
N ALA A 536 -17.59 -31.46 -20.14
CA ALA A 536 -16.82 -31.06 -21.33
C ALA A 536 -16.86 -32.16 -22.43
N PRO A 537 -16.54 -31.88 -23.72
CA PRO A 537 -15.19 -31.43 -24.11
C PRO A 537 -15.08 -30.44 -25.31
N ASN A 538 -13.94 -29.75 -25.35
CA ASN A 538 -13.17 -29.29 -26.52
C ASN A 538 -13.93 -28.67 -27.71
N GLY A 539 -13.86 -27.35 -27.84
CA GLY A 539 -14.16 -26.65 -29.09
C GLY A 539 -13.95 -25.15 -28.94
N ALA A 540 -12.91 -24.64 -29.59
CA ALA A 540 -12.63 -23.21 -29.68
C ALA A 540 -13.81 -22.50 -30.37
N HIS A 541 -14.57 -21.68 -29.63
CA HIS A 541 -15.49 -20.71 -30.23
C HIS A 541 -15.55 -19.44 -29.39
N THR A 542 -15.21 -18.34 -30.07
CA THR A 542 -15.41 -16.93 -29.73
C THR A 542 -16.82 -16.67 -29.18
N PRO A 543 -17.01 -15.94 -28.07
CA PRO A 543 -18.34 -15.57 -27.62
C PRO A 543 -18.82 -14.33 -28.38
N THR A 544 -19.77 -14.53 -29.29
CA THR A 544 -20.64 -13.49 -29.83
C THR A 544 -21.54 -12.93 -28.74
N THR A 545 -21.62 -11.60 -28.69
CA THR A 545 -22.47 -10.79 -27.81
C THR A 545 -23.95 -11.17 -27.96
N THR A 546 -24.54 -11.74 -26.91
CA THR A 546 -25.99 -11.86 -26.76
C THR A 546 -26.42 -11.22 -25.46
N ASN A 547 -27.17 -10.11 -25.60
CA ASN A 547 -27.71 -9.29 -24.53
C ASN A 547 -28.63 -10.12 -23.61
N GLY A 548 -28.13 -10.53 -22.45
CA GLY A 548 -28.93 -11.09 -21.38
C GLY A 548 -29.61 -9.97 -20.58
N SER A 549 -30.91 -9.78 -20.76
CA SER A 549 -31.70 -8.79 -20.02
C SER A 549 -31.67 -9.07 -18.50
N ILE A 550 -31.26 -8.09 -17.70
CA ILE A 550 -31.50 -8.07 -16.25
C ILE A 550 -32.96 -7.63 -16.06
N LYS A 551 -33.78 -8.47 -15.42
CA LYS A 551 -35.14 -8.10 -14.98
C LYS A 551 -35.07 -7.86 -13.47
N SER A 552 -35.29 -6.63 -13.02
CA SER A 552 -35.50 -6.30 -11.61
C SER A 552 -36.71 -5.36 -11.48
N ASN A 553 -37.48 -5.54 -10.41
CA ASN A 553 -38.57 -4.64 -10.05
C ASN A 553 -38.03 -3.59 -9.06
N GLY A 554 -37.47 -2.50 -9.59
CA GLY A 554 -36.98 -1.37 -8.80
C GLY A 554 -35.47 -1.16 -8.93
N PHE A 555 -35.09 0.04 -9.35
CA PHE A 555 -33.73 0.56 -9.33
C PHE A 555 -33.69 1.66 -8.27
N VAL A 556 -32.67 1.64 -7.41
CA VAL A 556 -32.39 2.70 -6.43
C VAL A 556 -30.96 3.16 -6.67
N SER A 557 -30.79 4.41 -7.12
CA SER A 557 -29.51 5.12 -7.11
C SER A 557 -29.25 5.64 -5.70
N GLY A 558 -28.03 5.52 -5.20
CA GLY A 558 -27.64 5.99 -3.86
C GLY A 558 -27.49 7.50 -3.76
N ASP A 559 -28.55 8.24 -4.11
CA ASP A 559 -28.57 9.70 -4.00
C ASP A 559 -28.52 10.12 -2.53
N THR A 560 -27.66 11.09 -2.24
CA THR A 560 -27.46 11.69 -0.92
C THR A 560 -28.74 12.34 -0.41
N ASN A 561 -29.08 12.06 0.85
CA ASN A 561 -30.27 12.58 1.54
C ASN A 561 -30.25 14.12 1.61
N GLY A 562 -31.03 14.76 0.74
CA GLY A 562 -31.39 16.18 0.77
C GLY A 562 -32.88 16.34 0.48
N HIS A 563 -33.63 16.78 1.49
CA HIS A 563 -35.07 17.03 1.51
C HIS A 563 -35.69 17.59 0.20
N ALA A 564 -36.74 16.94 -0.33
CA ALA A 564 -38.06 17.53 -0.62
C ALA A 564 -38.94 16.68 -1.58
N ASN A 565 -40.16 16.41 -1.11
CA ASN A 565 -41.31 15.76 -1.74
C ASN A 565 -41.60 16.12 -3.21
N GLY A 566 -41.90 15.10 -4.04
CA GLY A 566 -42.49 15.27 -5.37
C GLY A 566 -43.06 13.98 -5.97
N ASN A 567 -44.30 13.64 -5.61
CA ASN A 567 -45.10 12.53 -6.15
C ASN A 567 -45.30 12.62 -7.68
N GLY A 568 -45.07 11.51 -8.41
CA GLY A 568 -45.36 11.38 -9.84
C GLY A 568 -45.65 9.94 -10.26
N HIS A 569 -46.90 9.51 -10.05
CA HIS A 569 -47.47 8.22 -10.48
C HIS A 569 -47.48 8.07 -12.02
N VAL A 570 -47.01 6.94 -12.56
CA VAL A 570 -47.48 6.41 -13.85
C VAL A 570 -47.87 4.94 -13.69
N GLN A 571 -49.18 4.68 -13.74
CA GLN A 571 -49.79 3.35 -13.91
C GLN A 571 -49.82 3.00 -15.40
N THR A 572 -49.49 1.77 -15.80
CA THR A 572 -50.24 1.06 -16.87
C THR A 572 -50.10 -0.47 -16.79
N ARG A 573 -51.18 -1.09 -16.31
CA ARG A 573 -51.93 -2.28 -16.78
C ARG A 573 -51.22 -3.55 -17.30
N SER A 574 -51.58 -4.64 -16.62
CA SER A 574 -51.50 -6.05 -16.99
C SER A 574 -52.38 -6.47 -18.18
N SER A 575 -51.87 -7.38 -19.01
CA SER A 575 -52.68 -8.40 -19.72
C SER A 575 -51.87 -9.67 -20.01
N THR A 576 -52.24 -10.72 -19.30
CA THR A 576 -52.24 -12.20 -19.48
C THR A 576 -51.52 -12.93 -20.64
N PRO A 577 -51.21 -14.25 -20.47
CA PRO A 577 -50.01 -14.91 -20.99
C PRO A 577 -50.26 -15.93 -22.11
N SER A 578 -49.24 -16.25 -22.91
CA SER A 578 -49.18 -17.51 -23.68
C SER A 578 -47.78 -17.83 -24.21
N SER A 579 -47.54 -19.14 -24.36
CA SER A 579 -46.45 -19.85 -25.03
C SER A 579 -45.14 -20.08 -24.26
N SER A 580 -45.05 -21.32 -23.80
CA SER A 580 -43.90 -22.10 -23.38
C SER A 580 -42.71 -22.00 -24.35
N SER A 581 -41.59 -21.47 -23.85
CA SER A 581 -40.26 -21.86 -24.28
C SER A 581 -39.40 -22.01 -23.03
N SER A 582 -38.69 -23.14 -22.93
CA SER A 582 -37.80 -23.46 -21.83
C SER A 582 -36.55 -22.57 -21.88
N SER A 583 -36.68 -21.31 -21.47
CA SER A 583 -35.54 -20.41 -21.30
C SER A 583 -34.98 -20.59 -19.88
N THR A 584 -33.72 -20.97 -19.80
CA THR A 584 -32.91 -21.00 -18.58
C THR A 584 -33.04 -19.67 -17.82
N SER A 585 -33.88 -19.66 -16.77
CA SER A 585 -34.17 -18.45 -15.99
C SER A 585 -32.89 -17.93 -15.34
N SER A 586 -32.44 -16.72 -15.70
CA SER A 586 -31.38 -16.00 -14.99
C SER A 586 -31.66 -15.97 -13.49
N PRO A 587 -30.63 -15.92 -12.61
CA PRO A 587 -30.89 -15.67 -11.18
C PRO A 587 -31.69 -14.38 -11.06
N SER A 588 -32.91 -14.49 -10.54
CA SER A 588 -33.79 -13.34 -10.33
C SER A 588 -33.50 -12.79 -8.95
N PHE A 589 -32.94 -11.58 -8.90
CA PHE A 589 -32.91 -10.80 -7.68
C PHE A 589 -34.22 -10.00 -7.57
N ASP A 590 -34.75 -9.86 -6.37
CA ASP A 590 -35.91 -9.01 -6.13
C ASP A 590 -35.53 -7.52 -6.31
N TYR A 591 -34.33 -7.14 -5.86
CA TYR A 591 -33.78 -5.78 -5.94
C TYR A 591 -32.32 -5.78 -6.43
N MET A 592 -31.86 -4.63 -6.92
CA MET A 592 -30.48 -4.43 -7.38
C MET A 592 -29.86 -3.17 -6.76
N ILE A 593 -28.63 -3.29 -6.29
CA ILE A 593 -27.78 -2.17 -5.89
C ILE A 593 -26.61 -2.11 -6.86
N LEU A 594 -26.48 -0.98 -7.56
CA LEU A 594 -25.37 -0.73 -8.48
C LEU A 594 -24.48 0.37 -7.92
N HIS A 595 -23.18 0.18 -7.98
CA HIS A 595 -22.20 1.19 -7.61
C HIS A 595 -22.43 2.51 -8.36
N ASP A 596 -22.49 3.62 -7.65
CA ASP A 596 -22.72 4.94 -8.25
C ASP A 596 -21.48 5.48 -8.99
N ARG A 597 -21.69 6.22 -10.08
CA ARG A 597 -20.65 6.86 -10.90
C ARG A 597 -20.57 8.38 -10.69
N HIS A 598 -21.23 8.96 -9.68
CA HIS A 598 -21.14 10.41 -9.46
C HIS A 598 -19.74 10.83 -8.99
N GLY A 599 -18.91 11.24 -9.96
CA GLY A 599 -17.55 11.76 -9.77
C GLY A 599 -16.73 11.63 -11.06
N LYS A 600 -15.74 12.49 -11.28
CA LYS A 600 -14.84 12.41 -12.45
C LYS A 600 -13.97 11.14 -12.47
N ILE A 601 -14.07 10.28 -11.46
CA ILE A 601 -13.34 9.02 -11.33
C ILE A 601 -14.31 7.98 -10.69
N PRO A 602 -14.42 6.75 -11.23
CA PRO A 602 -15.37 5.74 -10.76
C PRO A 602 -14.83 5.01 -9.53
N THR A 603 -14.97 5.65 -8.37
CA THR A 603 -14.32 5.24 -7.12
C THR A 603 -15.18 5.73 -5.95
N GLY A 604 -16.28 5.04 -5.66
CA GLY A 604 -17.22 5.40 -4.60
C GLY A 604 -17.28 4.32 -3.51
N ALA A 605 -16.30 4.27 -2.63
CA ALA A 605 -16.20 3.25 -1.58
C ALA A 605 -17.39 3.25 -0.59
N GLY A 606 -18.26 4.26 -0.61
CA GLY A 606 -19.51 4.27 0.16
C GLY A 606 -20.72 3.69 -0.58
N SER A 607 -20.67 3.64 -1.91
CA SER A 607 -21.89 3.59 -2.75
C SER A 607 -22.79 2.38 -2.51
N ILE A 608 -22.22 1.18 -2.29
CA ILE A 608 -23.01 -0.03 -2.05
C ILE A 608 -23.75 0.02 -0.71
N TYR A 609 -23.14 0.65 0.31
CA TYR A 609 -23.70 0.75 1.65
C TYR A 609 -24.78 1.82 1.69
N LEU A 610 -24.56 2.93 0.99
CA LEU A 610 -25.57 3.98 0.78
C LEU A 610 -26.78 3.44 0.00
N GLY A 611 -26.54 2.67 -1.08
CA GLY A 611 -27.62 2.02 -1.84
C GLY A 611 -28.39 0.99 -1.01
N LEU A 612 -27.70 0.26 -0.12
CA LEU A 612 -28.35 -0.65 0.83
C LEU A 612 -29.16 0.11 1.88
N ALA A 613 -28.63 1.19 2.42
CA ALA A 613 -29.32 2.05 3.38
C ALA A 613 -30.61 2.60 2.77
N SER A 614 -30.56 3.17 1.56
CA SER A 614 -31.73 3.69 0.85
C SER A 614 -32.77 2.59 0.60
N LEU A 615 -32.35 1.40 0.15
CA LEU A 615 -33.30 0.29 -0.04
C LEU A 615 -34.01 -0.11 1.26
N ILE A 616 -33.30 -0.13 2.40
CA ILE A 616 -33.88 -0.48 3.70
C ILE A 616 -34.81 0.61 4.23
N THR A 617 -34.53 1.89 3.95
CA THR A 617 -35.40 3.00 4.38
C THR A 617 -36.64 3.18 3.51
N ASP A 618 -36.55 2.80 2.23
CA ASP A 618 -37.62 3.02 1.25
C ASP A 618 -38.61 1.85 1.14
N ILE A 619 -38.20 0.64 1.52
CA ILE A 619 -39.03 -0.56 1.48
C ILE A 619 -39.40 -0.99 2.90
N ALA A 620 -40.70 -1.17 3.15
CA ALA A 620 -41.19 -1.64 4.45
C ALA A 620 -40.49 -2.96 4.86
N PRO A 621 -39.98 -3.10 6.10
CA PRO A 621 -39.21 -4.26 6.55
C PRO A 621 -39.88 -5.61 6.28
N GLU A 622 -41.21 -5.68 6.42
CA GLU A 622 -41.99 -6.91 6.20
C GLU A 622 -42.03 -7.31 4.72
N THR A 623 -41.91 -6.33 3.82
CA THR A 623 -41.83 -6.56 2.37
C THR A 623 -40.43 -6.98 1.94
N LEU A 624 -39.41 -6.46 2.63
CA LEU A 624 -38.01 -6.77 2.38
C LEU A 624 -37.60 -8.14 2.95
N ALA A 625 -38.28 -8.64 3.98
CA ALA A 625 -38.01 -9.93 4.58
C ALA A 625 -38.04 -11.09 3.56
N GLY A 626 -36.98 -11.91 3.55
CA GLY A 626 -36.81 -13.06 2.65
C GLY A 626 -36.41 -12.70 1.23
N LYS A 627 -36.21 -11.41 0.92
CA LYS A 627 -35.86 -10.95 -0.43
C LYS A 627 -34.38 -11.11 -0.74
N SER A 628 -34.11 -11.29 -2.02
CA SER A 628 -32.78 -11.37 -2.60
C SER A 628 -32.39 -10.05 -3.25
N ILE A 629 -31.19 -9.57 -2.96
CA ILE A 629 -30.64 -8.32 -3.47
C ILE A 629 -29.33 -8.66 -4.15
N GLY A 630 -29.16 -8.33 -5.41
CA GLY A 630 -27.83 -8.44 -6.03
C GLY A 630 -27.12 -7.11 -5.95
N VAL A 631 -25.81 -7.17 -5.80
CA VAL A 631 -24.96 -6.00 -5.58
C VAL A 631 -23.81 -6.03 -6.56
N PHE A 632 -23.59 -4.90 -7.22
CA PHE A 632 -22.46 -4.68 -8.10
C PHE A 632 -21.53 -3.62 -7.54
N GLY A 633 -20.28 -4.01 -7.26
CA GLY A 633 -19.18 -3.12 -6.88
C GLY A 633 -18.18 -2.95 -8.02
N PHE A 634 -17.80 -1.71 -8.30
CA PHE A 634 -16.90 -1.35 -9.39
C PHE A 634 -15.82 -0.40 -8.88
N ALA A 635 -14.57 -0.59 -9.28
CA ALA A 635 -13.52 0.42 -9.09
C ALA A 635 -12.46 0.26 -10.17
N ASN A 636 -12.35 1.31 -10.99
CA ASN A 636 -11.41 1.42 -12.11
C ASN A 636 -11.32 0.15 -13.00
N SER A 637 -10.33 -0.71 -12.79
CA SER A 637 -10.08 -1.92 -13.60
C SER A 637 -10.74 -3.18 -13.06
N THR A 638 -11.33 -3.16 -11.86
CA THR A 638 -11.85 -4.38 -11.24
C THR A 638 -13.32 -4.25 -10.88
N SER A 639 -14.05 -5.35 -10.90
CA SER A 639 -15.48 -5.36 -10.54
C SER A 639 -15.91 -6.67 -9.89
N THR A 640 -16.99 -6.60 -9.11
CA THR A 640 -17.54 -7.76 -8.39
C THR A 640 -19.06 -7.69 -8.34
N PHE A 641 -19.70 -8.80 -8.65
CA PHE A 641 -21.12 -9.01 -8.52
C PHE A 641 -21.38 -10.13 -7.49
N PHE A 642 -22.27 -9.90 -6.54
CA PHE A 642 -22.61 -10.87 -5.49
C PHE A 642 -24.06 -10.72 -5.03
N GLY A 643 -24.56 -11.72 -4.30
CA GLY A 643 -25.90 -11.73 -3.74
C GLY A 643 -25.92 -11.41 -2.24
N ILE A 644 -27.01 -10.80 -1.78
CA ILE A 644 -27.37 -10.59 -0.39
C ILE A 644 -28.79 -11.12 -0.20
N ARG A 645 -29.05 -11.70 0.97
CA ARG A 645 -30.39 -12.15 1.39
C ARG A 645 -30.79 -11.44 2.66
N VAL A 646 -32.02 -10.93 2.68
CA VAL A 646 -32.62 -10.37 3.90
C VAL A 646 -33.19 -11.54 4.70
N ALA A 647 -32.40 -12.08 5.61
CA ALA A 647 -32.71 -13.28 6.39
C ALA A 647 -33.47 -12.99 7.69
N GLY A 648 -33.39 -11.75 8.20
CA GLY A 648 -34.02 -11.34 9.46
C GLY A 648 -34.76 -10.00 9.34
N ASP A 649 -35.26 -9.53 10.49
CA ASP A 649 -35.99 -8.26 10.58
C ASP A 649 -35.03 -7.06 10.49
N CYS A 650 -35.22 -6.20 9.49
CA CYS A 650 -34.44 -4.98 9.28
C CYS A 650 -35.06 -3.75 9.96
N SER A 651 -36.15 -3.87 10.73
CA SER A 651 -36.86 -2.72 11.34
C SER A 651 -35.96 -1.86 12.23
N VAL A 652 -35.04 -2.48 12.98
CA VAL A 652 -34.08 -1.73 13.81
C VAL A 652 -33.13 -0.91 12.94
N ILE A 653 -32.57 -1.51 11.87
CA ILE A 653 -31.68 -0.81 10.94
C ILE A 653 -32.41 0.34 10.25
N CYS A 654 -33.61 0.08 9.73
CA CYS A 654 -34.46 1.07 9.09
C CYS A 654 -34.72 2.28 10.01
N LYS A 655 -35.13 2.02 11.26
CA LYS A 655 -35.38 3.06 12.26
C LYS A 655 -34.14 3.89 12.58
N GLN A 656 -32.96 3.27 12.71
CA GLN A 656 -31.72 3.97 13.04
C GLN A 656 -31.14 4.77 11.86
N LEU A 657 -31.39 4.35 10.62
CA LEU A 657 -31.01 5.10 9.41
C LEU A 657 -31.94 6.29 9.15
N GLN A 658 -33.22 6.19 9.53
CA GLN A 658 -34.18 7.30 9.44
C GLN A 658 -33.97 8.37 10.53
N ALA A 659 -33.23 8.04 11.60
CA ALA A 659 -32.91 8.91 12.73
C ALA A 659 -31.58 9.63 12.52
#